data_AF-A0A9D4NSY9-F1
#
_entry.id   AF-A0A9D4NSY9-F1
#
_cell.length_a   1.000
_cell.length_b   1.000
_cell.length_c   1.000
_cell.angle_alpha   90.00
_cell.angle_beta   90.00
_cell.angle_gamma   90.00
#
_symmetry.space_group_name_H-M   'P 1'
#
loop_
_entity.id
_entity.type
_entity.pdbx_description
1 polymer ?
#
loop_
_entity_poly.entity_id
_entity_poly.type
_entity_poly.pdbx_seq_one_letter_code
_entity_poly.pdbx_strand_id
1 'polypeptide(L)'
;MCIEFIINHPNHGIDKIFFFSLIVSLVTFVTSDSLKCSTIRNEDRIDCNPDPPISKNVCEQRGCCWKTPGNDLKNLSSKALPNLNVPYCYYGENYIGYKIEKHSKNLIQLKRNRSSGFARDIENINIEIHELNDKVIRLKFIDANKKRYEVPIPKLNLPSTSSSSNSRLYSVELDSSHLIVRRRETNQSIFDINLAYMVYSDQLIHVTSRLPSKYIYGLGEHRAPFRKNTNWKRYTQWTRDQYPVTDKALYGNHPFYLTVEDESPKKSASGVFLFNSNAMDIITQPSPAITFRTIGGILDFFVFFGPKPEDVISQYQNLIGLPAMPPFWSLGYQQCRYGYNNFTNLNATYTRTRAAGIPMDVQWTDIDAFNSNNDFTYDHKRFKELPDFINNVLHPNGQKFIPMFDCGISSGESAGSYKPFDSGVELDVFVKNSSNKIFRGKVWNGKSTVWPDFSHPNATEYWMDMFAEYHQTIAFDGAWLDMNEPSNFYDGEEHGCPESEIENPQYVPGMTDDSLTLRHKTLCMTARHYDDQLHYNLHNLYSLSMAMATNAALTKLNKRPFIISRATAPGHGHWAYHWNGDILSDWSSMRWTIPSILNFNMFGIPMVGADICGFGGNTVEELCIRWYQLGAFYSFARNHNDIHAIDQDPAALGESVIKAARSSLQYRYRFLAHLYTLFYHVHKNGGTVLRPMFFEFPHDEHTYEIETQFMWGDSVLIAPILYPNQTQHKIYLPKGTWYNRKVSFESQGQYITMNDSYDDIDYVFVRGGSIIPTQEPHDNTELMKTKDFLLIVALDNQTSYAKGSLYWDSGDSLNPDETGHYNFYNFDAVNNTLTIQSQWLGYQTTQNINFINILGVPKLPISFKLNGHVSDPRIIRFNYDEQTNILTVETKLPIYNQDSSSHDRIHYQFEWIME
;
A
#
# COMPACT_ATOMS: atom_id res chain seq x y z
N MET A 1 -6.63 -86.17 13.75
CA MET A 1 -6.70 -87.62 13.48
C MET A 1 -5.82 -87.90 12.27
N CYS A 2 -4.65 -88.51 12.51
CA CYS A 2 -3.73 -89.21 11.59
C CYS A 2 -3.16 -88.43 10.36
N ILE A 3 -1.89 -88.49 9.94
CA ILE A 3 -0.63 -89.24 10.22
C ILE A 3 0.45 -88.43 9.41
N GLU A 4 1.53 -87.92 10.01
CA GLU A 4 2.94 -88.41 9.90
C GLU A 4 3.45 -88.59 8.45
N PHE A 5 4.51 -87.96 7.89
CA PHE A 5 5.94 -87.72 8.25
C PHE A 5 6.85 -88.22 7.08
N ILE A 6 8.05 -87.61 6.91
CA ILE A 6 9.34 -88.19 6.38
C ILE A 6 9.56 -88.30 4.83
N ILE A 7 10.70 -88.02 4.14
CA ILE A 7 12.09 -87.54 4.42
C ILE A 7 12.83 -87.18 3.09
N ASN A 8 13.82 -86.25 3.16
CA ASN A 8 15.08 -86.01 2.41
C ASN A 8 15.32 -86.48 0.95
N HIS A 9 15.81 -85.58 0.08
CA HIS A 9 17.26 -85.33 -0.17
C HIS A 9 17.52 -84.20 -1.21
N PRO A 10 18.67 -83.50 -1.14
CA PRO A 10 19.04 -82.38 -2.01
C PRO A 10 20.05 -82.79 -3.10
N ASN A 11 20.04 -82.14 -4.27
CA ASN A 11 21.19 -81.50 -4.92
C ASN A 11 21.01 -81.22 -6.43
N HIS A 12 21.71 -80.14 -6.81
CA HIS A 12 22.19 -79.75 -8.15
C HIS A 12 21.27 -79.01 -9.14
N GLY A 13 21.70 -77.78 -9.45
CA GLY A 13 22.14 -77.49 -10.83
C GLY A 13 21.26 -76.56 -11.66
N ILE A 14 21.46 -75.25 -11.47
CA ILE A 14 21.69 -74.23 -12.52
C ILE A 14 21.23 -74.61 -13.94
N ASP A 15 20.13 -74.03 -14.46
CA ASP A 15 20.17 -73.02 -15.54
C ASP A 15 18.77 -72.59 -16.02
N LYS A 16 18.57 -71.27 -16.00
CA LYS A 16 17.94 -70.41 -17.01
C LYS A 16 16.58 -70.74 -17.66
N ILE A 17 15.65 -69.82 -17.34
CA ILE A 17 14.76 -69.04 -18.24
C ILE A 17 13.47 -69.72 -18.74
N PHE A 18 12.38 -68.93 -18.60
CA PHE A 18 11.00 -69.06 -19.09
C PHE A 18 10.00 -69.79 -18.19
N PHE A 19 9.16 -69.03 -17.50
CA PHE A 19 7.68 -69.13 -17.45
C PHE A 19 7.14 -68.08 -16.44
N PHE A 20 6.67 -66.93 -16.91
CA PHE A 20 5.25 -66.58 -17.09
C PHE A 20 4.38 -66.66 -15.80
N SER A 21 4.12 -65.47 -15.25
CA SER A 21 2.80 -64.98 -14.82
C SER A 21 1.90 -65.88 -13.96
N LEU A 22 1.83 -65.62 -12.65
CA LEU A 22 0.60 -65.22 -11.94
C LEU A 22 0.94 -65.03 -10.44
N ILE A 23 0.11 -64.25 -9.74
CA ILE A 23 0.15 -63.92 -8.30
C ILE A 23 0.91 -62.61 -7.98
N VAL A 24 0.39 -61.52 -8.55
CA VAL A 24 0.19 -60.27 -7.79
C VAL A 24 -1.28 -59.90 -7.97
N SER A 25 -2.13 -60.26 -7.02
CA SER A 25 -3.46 -59.67 -6.83
C SER A 25 -4.03 -60.14 -5.49
N LEU A 26 -3.48 -59.62 -4.40
CA LEU A 26 -4.28 -59.29 -3.25
C LEU A 26 -3.91 -57.87 -2.83
N VAL A 27 -4.18 -56.94 -3.75
CA VAL A 27 -4.37 -55.54 -3.39
C VAL A 27 -5.59 -55.54 -2.48
N THR A 28 -5.39 -55.15 -1.23
CA THR A 28 -6.44 -54.67 -0.35
C THR A 28 -7.21 -53.59 -1.11
N PHE A 29 -8.39 -53.95 -1.63
CA PHE A 29 -9.46 -53.01 -1.93
C PHE A 29 -9.84 -52.33 -0.62
N VAL A 30 -9.12 -51.28 -0.27
CA VAL A 30 -9.71 -50.20 0.52
C VAL A 30 -10.77 -49.64 -0.40
N THR A 31 -12.02 -49.84 -0.01
CA THR A 31 -13.23 -49.32 -0.64
C THR A 31 -12.98 -47.90 -1.15
N SER A 32 -12.94 -47.74 -2.48
CA SER A 32 -13.03 -46.41 -3.08
C SER A 32 -14.44 -45.90 -2.78
N ASP A 33 -14.59 -45.07 -1.76
CA ASP A 33 -15.74 -44.18 -1.71
C ASP A 33 -15.76 -43.45 -3.05
N SER A 34 -16.76 -43.75 -3.88
CA SER A 34 -16.89 -43.14 -5.20
C SER A 34 -16.93 -41.61 -5.00
N LEU A 35 -15.91 -40.90 -5.49
CA LEU A 35 -15.85 -39.44 -5.42
C LEU A 35 -17.13 -38.85 -6.03
N LYS A 36 -17.90 -38.13 -5.22
CA LYS A 36 -19.08 -37.39 -5.69
C LYS A 36 -18.61 -36.15 -6.44
N CYS A 37 -18.48 -36.31 -7.76
CA CYS A 37 -17.98 -35.26 -8.66
C CYS A 37 -19.09 -34.47 -9.37
N SER A 38 -20.26 -35.06 -9.59
CA SER A 38 -21.31 -34.51 -10.46
C SER A 38 -22.12 -33.37 -9.85
N THR A 39 -21.99 -33.12 -8.54
CA THR A 39 -22.83 -32.21 -7.76
C THR A 39 -22.21 -30.82 -7.54
N ILE A 40 -20.92 -30.64 -7.83
CA ILE A 40 -20.21 -29.36 -7.60
C ILE A 40 -20.43 -28.42 -8.79
N ARG A 41 -21.02 -27.24 -8.52
CA ARG A 41 -21.22 -26.19 -9.53
C ARG A 41 -19.88 -25.66 -10.02
N ASN A 42 -19.85 -25.15 -11.26
CA ASN A 42 -18.60 -24.70 -11.88
C ASN A 42 -17.91 -23.59 -11.07
N GLU A 43 -18.69 -22.65 -10.54
CA GLU A 43 -18.26 -21.54 -9.70
C GLU A 43 -17.69 -21.97 -8.35
N ASP A 44 -18.09 -23.14 -7.82
CA ASP A 44 -17.68 -23.66 -6.51
C ASP A 44 -16.45 -24.59 -6.60
N ARG A 45 -16.00 -24.92 -7.80
CA ARG A 45 -14.86 -25.82 -7.98
C ARG A 45 -13.59 -25.17 -7.45
N ILE A 46 -12.87 -25.87 -6.58
CA ILE A 46 -11.55 -25.45 -6.09
C ILE A 46 -10.50 -26.29 -6.83
N ASP A 47 -9.56 -25.61 -7.46
CA ASP A 47 -8.50 -26.22 -8.28
C ASP A 47 -7.62 -27.18 -7.46
N CYS A 48 -7.60 -28.44 -7.87
CA CYS A 48 -6.81 -29.52 -7.27
C CYS A 48 -5.55 -29.88 -8.09
N ASN A 49 -5.40 -29.32 -9.30
CA ASN A 49 -4.21 -29.51 -10.11
C ASN A 49 -3.63 -28.18 -10.61
N PRO A 50 -3.11 -27.35 -9.69
CA PRO A 50 -2.64 -26.00 -10.01
C PRO A 50 -1.30 -25.94 -10.70
N ASP A 51 -0.52 -27.02 -10.67
CA ASP A 51 0.82 -27.12 -11.24
C ASP A 51 0.81 -28.02 -12.50
N PRO A 52 1.62 -27.69 -13.51
CA PRO A 52 1.79 -28.54 -14.67
C PRO A 52 2.49 -29.87 -14.32
N PRO A 53 2.22 -30.96 -15.07
CA PRO A 53 1.29 -31.03 -16.20
C PRO A 53 -0.18 -31.18 -15.75
N ILE A 54 -1.06 -30.37 -16.35
CA ILE A 54 -2.50 -30.41 -16.06
C ILE A 54 -3.14 -31.49 -16.94
N SER A 55 -3.50 -32.62 -16.33
CA SER A 55 -4.12 -33.75 -17.05
C SER A 55 -5.12 -34.51 -16.18
N LYS A 56 -6.02 -35.26 -16.85
CA LYS A 56 -6.97 -36.17 -16.19
C LYS A 56 -6.25 -37.19 -15.29
N ASN A 57 -5.17 -37.79 -15.79
CA ASN A 57 -4.41 -38.80 -15.04
C ASN A 57 -3.82 -38.22 -13.75
N VAL A 58 -3.16 -37.06 -13.80
CA VAL A 58 -2.62 -36.40 -12.60
C VAL A 58 -3.74 -36.04 -11.63
N CYS A 59 -4.87 -35.54 -12.14
CA CYS A 59 -6.02 -35.23 -11.32
C CYS A 59 -6.58 -36.45 -10.56
N GLU A 60 -6.76 -37.56 -11.26
CA GLU A 60 -7.29 -38.81 -10.69
C GLU A 60 -6.28 -39.45 -9.73
N GLN A 61 -4.97 -39.32 -9.97
CA GLN A 61 -3.92 -39.74 -9.04
C GLN A 61 -3.92 -38.95 -7.73
N ARG A 62 -4.22 -37.64 -7.79
CA ARG A 62 -4.50 -36.82 -6.60
C ARG A 62 -5.83 -37.18 -5.94
N GLY A 63 -6.63 -38.04 -6.59
CA GLY A 63 -7.95 -38.47 -6.16
C GLY A 63 -8.96 -37.33 -6.17
N CYS A 64 -8.84 -36.47 -7.19
CA CYS A 64 -9.75 -35.36 -7.47
C CYS A 64 -10.64 -35.67 -8.67
N CYS A 65 -11.64 -34.82 -8.88
CA CYS A 65 -12.62 -34.94 -9.93
C CYS A 65 -12.14 -34.25 -11.21
N TRP A 66 -12.28 -34.92 -12.35
CA TRP A 66 -11.99 -34.32 -13.67
C TRP A 66 -13.27 -34.10 -14.48
N LYS A 67 -13.52 -32.86 -14.92
CA LYS A 67 -14.61 -32.53 -15.85
C LYS A 67 -14.29 -31.29 -16.67
N THR A 68 -14.21 -31.42 -18.00
CA THR A 68 -14.00 -30.30 -18.90
C THR A 68 -15.27 -29.44 -19.00
N PRO A 69 -15.20 -28.10 -18.84
CA PRO A 69 -16.25 -27.18 -19.21
C PRO A 69 -16.25 -27.02 -20.75
N GLY A 70 -16.70 -28.04 -21.50
CA GLY A 70 -16.77 -28.03 -22.97
C GLY A 70 -15.90 -29.09 -23.67
N ASN A 71 -15.74 -28.95 -24.99
CA ASN A 71 -15.11 -29.95 -25.88
C ASN A 71 -13.58 -29.81 -26.06
N ASP A 72 -12.92 -28.79 -25.48
CA ASP A 72 -11.49 -28.55 -25.69
C ASP A 72 -10.61 -29.26 -24.65
N LEU A 73 -10.18 -30.48 -25.01
CA LEU A 73 -9.10 -31.20 -24.32
C LEU A 73 -7.74 -30.73 -24.88
N LYS A 74 -7.16 -29.68 -24.30
CA LYS A 74 -5.74 -29.37 -24.51
C LYS A 74 -4.93 -29.97 -23.38
N ASN A 75 -4.08 -30.96 -23.67
CA ASN A 75 -2.99 -31.32 -22.78
C ASN A 75 -2.03 -30.13 -22.73
N LEU A 76 -1.96 -29.45 -21.60
CA LEU A 76 -1.01 -28.37 -21.37
C LEU A 76 0.30 -29.01 -20.91
N SER A 77 1.22 -29.21 -21.86
CA SER A 77 2.59 -29.71 -21.60
C SER A 77 3.59 -28.59 -21.27
N SER A 78 3.16 -27.33 -21.30
CA SER A 78 3.94 -26.16 -20.90
C SER A 78 4.03 -26.06 -19.38
N LYS A 79 5.13 -25.51 -18.86
CA LYS A 79 5.26 -25.18 -17.43
C LYS A 79 4.45 -23.93 -17.07
N ALA A 80 4.14 -23.06 -18.03
CA ALA A 80 3.30 -21.89 -17.82
C ALA A 80 1.95 -22.24 -17.17
N LEU A 81 1.57 -21.44 -16.17
CA LEU A 81 0.27 -21.54 -15.54
C LEU A 81 -0.79 -21.06 -16.54
N PRO A 82 -1.89 -21.82 -16.76
CA PRO A 82 -2.94 -21.39 -17.66
C PRO A 82 -3.62 -20.12 -17.14
N ASN A 83 -4.24 -19.39 -18.06
CA ASN A 83 -5.25 -18.39 -17.71
C ASN A 83 -6.33 -19.06 -16.87
N LEU A 84 -6.65 -18.46 -15.73
CA LEU A 84 -7.63 -19.02 -14.81
C LEU A 84 -9.03 -19.01 -15.43
N ASN A 85 -9.72 -20.13 -15.25
CA ASN A 85 -11.13 -20.35 -15.60
C ASN A 85 -11.64 -21.49 -14.69
N VAL A 86 -12.88 -21.94 -14.91
CA VAL A 86 -13.45 -23.11 -14.23
C VAL A 86 -12.47 -24.29 -14.29
N PRO A 87 -11.95 -24.77 -13.15
CA PRO A 87 -10.89 -25.76 -13.14
C PRO A 87 -11.41 -27.11 -13.63
N TYR A 88 -10.58 -27.77 -14.44
CA TYR A 88 -10.90 -29.08 -14.99
C TYR A 88 -10.73 -30.15 -13.92
N CYS A 89 -9.70 -29.99 -13.07
CA CYS A 89 -9.44 -30.81 -11.90
C CYS A 89 -9.87 -30.10 -10.62
N TYR A 90 -10.73 -30.71 -9.82
CA TYR A 90 -11.27 -30.09 -8.60
C TYR A 90 -11.52 -31.10 -7.49
N TYR A 91 -11.50 -30.64 -6.24
CA TYR A 91 -11.84 -31.48 -5.09
C TYR A 91 -13.31 -31.93 -5.14
N GLY A 92 -13.58 -33.22 -4.94
CA GLY A 92 -14.94 -33.77 -4.83
C GLY A 92 -15.48 -33.69 -3.40
N GLU A 93 -16.80 -33.81 -3.21
CA GLU A 93 -17.45 -33.60 -1.89
C GLU A 93 -16.89 -34.45 -0.75
N ASN A 94 -16.48 -35.68 -1.06
CA ASN A 94 -15.95 -36.64 -0.09
C ASN A 94 -14.40 -36.60 -0.02
N TYR A 95 -13.74 -35.59 -0.58
CA TYR A 95 -12.28 -35.49 -0.54
C TYR A 95 -11.82 -35.14 0.89
N ILE A 96 -10.97 -35.98 1.47
CA ILE A 96 -10.41 -35.77 2.81
C ILE A 96 -8.88 -35.79 2.75
N GLY A 97 -8.30 -34.60 2.56
CA GLY A 97 -6.86 -34.30 2.61
C GLY A 97 -6.32 -34.34 4.03
N TYR A 98 -6.83 -33.47 4.91
CA TYR A 98 -6.59 -33.50 6.36
C TYR A 98 -7.84 -33.94 7.12
N LYS A 99 -7.61 -34.64 8.25
CA LYS A 99 -8.63 -34.95 9.26
C LYS A 99 -8.33 -34.21 10.55
N ILE A 100 -9.37 -33.76 11.23
CA ILE A 100 -9.27 -33.24 12.60
C ILE A 100 -9.08 -34.43 13.54
N GLU A 101 -7.94 -34.51 14.21
CA GLU A 101 -7.69 -35.55 15.23
C GLU A 101 -8.24 -35.11 16.59
N LYS A 102 -7.98 -33.86 16.96
CA LYS A 102 -8.38 -33.27 18.23
C LYS A 102 -8.65 -31.79 18.03
N HIS A 103 -9.58 -31.25 18.80
CA HIS A 103 -9.77 -29.81 18.88
C HIS A 103 -10.16 -29.39 20.30
N SER A 104 -9.85 -28.13 20.59
CA SER A 104 -10.23 -27.40 21.79
C SER A 104 -10.55 -25.96 21.39
N LYS A 105 -10.91 -25.11 22.34
CA LYS A 105 -11.24 -23.71 22.06
C LYS A 105 -10.14 -22.95 21.31
N ASN A 106 -8.87 -23.22 21.63
CA ASN A 106 -7.72 -22.44 21.14
C ASN A 106 -6.79 -23.22 20.19
N LEU A 107 -7.08 -24.50 19.93
CA LEU A 107 -6.18 -25.38 19.17
C LEU A 107 -6.99 -26.42 18.40
N ILE A 108 -6.69 -26.57 17.11
CA ILE A 108 -7.16 -27.68 16.25
C ILE A 108 -5.94 -28.44 15.75
N GLN A 109 -5.92 -29.76 15.95
CA GLN A 109 -4.86 -30.64 15.49
C GLN A 109 -5.35 -31.41 14.26
N LEU A 110 -4.62 -31.28 13.16
CA LEU A 110 -4.89 -31.92 11.90
C LEU A 110 -3.84 -32.97 11.59
N LYS A 111 -4.29 -34.10 11.04
CA LYS A 111 -3.42 -35.13 10.47
C LYS A 111 -3.74 -35.38 9.01
N ARG A 112 -2.70 -35.49 8.20
CA ARG A 112 -2.79 -35.81 6.78
C ARG A 112 -3.36 -37.20 6.61
N ASN A 113 -4.49 -37.31 5.90
CA ASN A 113 -5.19 -38.57 5.66
C ASN A 113 -4.82 -39.22 4.32
N ARG A 114 -4.44 -38.42 3.32
CA ARG A 114 -3.98 -38.90 2.00
C ARG A 114 -2.96 -37.93 1.42
N SER A 115 -2.00 -38.37 0.62
CA SER A 115 -1.06 -37.43 -0.03
C SER A 115 -1.79 -36.38 -0.89
N SER A 116 -1.23 -35.17 -0.96
CA SER A 116 -1.71 -34.11 -1.85
C SER A 116 -1.28 -34.29 -3.30
N GLY A 117 -0.27 -35.12 -3.53
CA GLY A 117 0.45 -35.17 -4.80
C GLY A 117 1.54 -34.09 -4.95
N PHE A 118 1.82 -33.32 -3.90
CA PHE A 118 2.98 -32.43 -3.81
C PHE A 118 4.09 -33.05 -2.97
N ALA A 119 5.34 -32.74 -3.30
CA ALA A 119 6.48 -33.23 -2.54
C ALA A 119 6.48 -32.67 -1.11
N ARG A 120 6.94 -33.48 -0.13
CA ARG A 120 7.11 -33.09 1.28
C ARG A 120 5.82 -32.54 1.93
N ASP A 121 4.72 -33.28 1.82
CA ASP A 121 3.51 -33.03 2.63
C ASP A 121 3.87 -32.99 4.13
N ILE A 122 3.31 -32.01 4.85
CA ILE A 122 3.44 -31.92 6.30
C ILE A 122 2.34 -32.76 6.94
N GLU A 123 2.73 -33.81 7.66
CA GLU A 123 1.76 -34.79 8.17
C GLU A 123 0.86 -34.23 9.27
N ASN A 124 1.42 -33.44 10.21
CA ASN A 124 0.70 -32.98 11.40
C ASN A 124 0.74 -31.45 11.48
N ILE A 125 -0.44 -30.82 11.50
CA ILE A 125 -0.58 -29.35 11.56
C ILE A 125 -1.34 -28.98 12.83
N ASN A 126 -0.85 -27.99 13.56
CA ASN A 126 -1.59 -27.33 14.64
C ASN A 126 -2.13 -25.99 14.11
N ILE A 127 -3.43 -25.75 14.32
CA ILE A 127 -4.05 -24.44 14.10
C ILE A 127 -4.31 -23.82 15.47
N GLU A 128 -3.54 -22.78 15.78
CA GLU A 128 -3.71 -21.98 16.99
C GLU A 128 -4.72 -20.86 16.73
N ILE A 129 -5.67 -20.69 17.66
CA ILE A 129 -6.73 -19.70 17.58
C ILE A 129 -6.51 -18.67 18.69
N HIS A 130 -6.21 -17.44 18.28
CA HIS A 130 -5.86 -16.34 19.16
C HIS A 130 -6.93 -15.25 19.05
N GLU A 131 -7.86 -15.21 20.01
CA GLU A 131 -8.87 -14.15 20.15
C GLU A 131 -8.21 -12.86 20.69
N LEU A 132 -7.60 -12.05 19.81
CA LEU A 132 -6.77 -10.91 20.20
C LEU A 132 -7.55 -9.83 20.94
N ASN A 133 -8.71 -9.43 20.42
CA ASN A 133 -9.65 -8.51 21.07
C ASN A 133 -11.07 -8.69 20.51
N ASP A 134 -11.99 -7.78 20.83
CA ASP A 134 -13.40 -7.84 20.39
C ASP A 134 -13.61 -7.75 18.86
N LYS A 135 -12.62 -7.25 18.13
CA LYS A 135 -12.72 -6.93 16.69
C LYS A 135 -11.73 -7.71 15.82
N VAL A 136 -10.72 -8.34 16.43
CA VAL A 136 -9.63 -9.00 15.71
C VAL A 136 -9.36 -10.39 16.29
N ILE A 137 -9.23 -11.36 15.38
CA ILE A 137 -8.82 -12.73 15.68
C ILE A 137 -7.64 -13.12 14.79
N ARG A 138 -6.72 -13.92 15.33
CA ARG A 138 -5.60 -14.52 14.60
C ARG A 138 -5.73 -16.04 14.54
N LEU A 139 -5.49 -16.62 13.37
CA LEU A 139 -5.48 -18.06 13.11
C LEU A 139 -4.11 -18.44 12.55
N LYS A 140 -3.33 -19.19 13.33
CA LYS A 140 -1.94 -19.53 12.98
C LYS A 140 -1.79 -21.03 12.75
N PHE A 141 -1.40 -21.43 11.54
CA PHE A 141 -1.27 -22.82 11.12
C PHE A 141 0.22 -23.16 11.09
N ILE A 142 0.65 -24.11 11.90
CA ILE A 142 2.06 -24.47 12.06
C ILE A 142 2.26 -25.98 11.92
N ASP A 143 3.44 -26.36 11.44
CA ASP A 143 3.92 -27.75 11.53
C ASP A 143 4.11 -28.12 13.00
N ALA A 144 3.45 -29.19 13.43
CA ALA A 144 3.47 -29.64 14.82
C ALA A 144 4.85 -30.19 15.25
N ASN A 145 5.69 -30.57 14.30
CA ASN A 145 6.94 -31.29 14.53
C ASN A 145 8.19 -30.45 14.25
N LYS A 146 8.10 -29.46 13.34
CA LYS A 146 9.26 -28.65 12.93
C LYS A 146 8.91 -27.18 12.82
N LYS A 147 9.75 -26.32 13.42
CA LYS A 147 9.65 -24.87 13.20
C LYS A 147 9.94 -24.53 11.75
N ARG A 148 9.04 -23.75 11.14
CA ARG A 148 9.18 -23.23 9.77
C ARG A 148 9.54 -21.74 9.82
N TYR A 149 9.88 -21.19 8.65
CA TYR A 149 10.08 -19.75 8.52
C TYR A 149 8.80 -18.99 8.92
N GLU A 150 8.98 -17.99 9.76
CA GLU A 150 7.95 -17.02 10.12
C GLU A 150 8.50 -15.63 9.83
N VAL A 151 7.64 -14.74 9.36
CA VAL A 151 8.03 -13.39 8.96
C VAL A 151 8.62 -12.63 10.16
N PRO A 152 9.88 -12.15 10.09
CA PRO A 152 10.54 -11.51 11.23
C PRO A 152 10.18 -10.03 11.40
N ILE A 153 9.77 -9.35 10.32
CA ILE A 153 9.45 -7.92 10.29
C ILE A 153 8.20 -7.64 9.43
N PRO A 154 7.39 -6.63 9.77
CA PRO A 154 7.48 -5.80 10.96
C PRO A 154 7.13 -6.61 12.21
N LYS A 155 7.60 -6.14 13.36
CA LYS A 155 7.13 -6.68 14.63
C LYS A 155 5.66 -6.27 14.79
N LEU A 156 4.76 -7.25 14.82
CA LEU A 156 3.33 -6.99 14.97
C LEU A 156 2.98 -6.48 16.38
N ASN A 157 2.10 -5.48 16.44
CA ASN A 157 1.55 -4.93 17.67
C ASN A 157 0.39 -5.79 18.17
N LEU A 158 0.73 -6.94 18.76
CA LEU A 158 -0.26 -7.82 19.37
C LEU A 158 -0.68 -7.29 20.76
N PRO A 159 -1.97 -7.31 21.12
CA PRO A 159 -2.41 -6.92 22.45
C PRO A 159 -1.85 -7.87 23.52
N SER A 160 -1.44 -7.32 24.66
CA SER A 160 -0.79 -8.06 25.77
C SER A 160 -1.71 -8.99 26.54
N THR A 161 -3.03 -8.74 26.51
CA THR A 161 -4.05 -9.57 27.17
C THR A 161 -5.28 -9.72 26.29
N SER A 162 -5.78 -10.95 26.10
CA SER A 162 -7.07 -11.19 25.46
C SER A 162 -8.19 -10.79 26.42
N SER A 163 -8.92 -9.71 26.11
CA SER A 163 -10.12 -9.36 26.85
C SER A 163 -11.26 -10.29 26.41
N SER A 164 -11.65 -11.24 27.27
CA SER A 164 -12.86 -12.04 27.07
C SER A 164 -14.09 -11.23 27.47
N SER A 165 -14.62 -10.44 26.55
CA SER A 165 -15.87 -9.72 26.75
C SER A 165 -17.06 -10.47 26.09
N ASN A 166 -18.28 -10.14 26.53
CA ASN A 166 -19.49 -10.52 25.80
C ASN A 166 -19.72 -9.66 24.54
N SER A 167 -18.91 -8.61 24.29
CA SER A 167 -19.05 -7.64 23.20
C SER A 167 -18.27 -7.97 21.92
N ARG A 168 -17.65 -9.16 21.82
CA ARG A 168 -16.95 -9.58 20.59
C ARG A 168 -17.87 -9.55 19.38
N LEU A 169 -17.35 -9.06 18.26
CA LEU A 169 -18.07 -8.99 16.99
C LEU A 169 -18.10 -10.32 16.25
N TYR A 170 -17.29 -11.30 16.66
CA TYR A 170 -17.09 -12.55 15.95
C TYR A 170 -17.27 -13.81 16.82
N SER A 171 -17.56 -14.93 16.16
CA SER A 171 -17.54 -16.27 16.74
C SER A 171 -16.71 -17.21 15.87
N VAL A 172 -16.13 -18.23 16.49
CA VAL A 172 -15.41 -19.30 15.81
C VAL A 172 -16.17 -20.59 16.00
N GLU A 173 -16.38 -21.30 14.89
CA GLU A 173 -17.13 -22.55 14.83
C GLU A 173 -16.32 -23.58 14.05
N LEU A 174 -16.42 -24.84 14.48
CA LEU A 174 -15.90 -25.99 13.76
C LEU A 174 -17.10 -26.87 13.38
N ASP A 175 -17.46 -26.88 12.11
CA ASP A 175 -18.57 -27.70 11.59
C ASP A 175 -18.04 -28.73 10.60
N SER A 176 -18.10 -30.01 10.99
CA SER A 176 -17.47 -31.12 10.25
C SER A 176 -15.99 -30.86 9.95
N SER A 177 -15.64 -30.51 8.71
CA SER A 177 -14.28 -30.16 8.30
C SER A 177 -14.06 -28.65 8.10
N HIS A 178 -15.07 -27.83 8.35
CA HIS A 178 -15.03 -26.39 8.15
C HIS A 178 -14.63 -25.66 9.42
N LEU A 179 -13.59 -24.82 9.33
CA LEU A 179 -13.28 -23.79 10.33
C LEU A 179 -13.89 -22.47 9.88
N ILE A 180 -14.85 -21.97 10.64
CA ILE A 180 -15.68 -20.83 10.27
C ILE A 180 -15.52 -19.72 11.30
N VAL A 181 -15.18 -18.52 10.84
CA VAL A 181 -15.23 -17.28 11.62
C VAL A 181 -16.40 -16.45 11.10
N ARG A 182 -17.38 -16.20 11.98
CA ARG A 182 -18.63 -15.50 11.64
C ARG A 182 -18.72 -14.15 12.32
N ARG A 183 -19.44 -13.21 11.70
CA ARG A 183 -19.95 -12.03 12.39
C ARG A 183 -21.12 -12.44 13.27
N ARG A 184 -21.07 -12.13 14.57
CA ARG A 184 -22.14 -12.50 15.52
C ARG A 184 -23.47 -11.83 15.24
N GLU A 185 -23.46 -10.57 14.81
CA GLU A 185 -24.67 -9.77 14.58
C GLU A 185 -25.57 -10.36 13.48
N THR A 186 -24.95 -10.87 12.40
CA THR A 186 -25.66 -11.32 11.20
C THR A 186 -25.58 -12.83 10.99
N ASN A 187 -24.71 -13.53 11.71
CA ASN A 187 -24.31 -14.92 11.49
C ASN A 187 -23.61 -15.18 10.13
N GLN A 188 -23.29 -14.12 9.38
CA GLN A 188 -22.60 -14.21 8.10
C GLN A 188 -21.18 -14.75 8.30
N SER A 189 -20.77 -15.67 7.41
CA SER A 189 -19.40 -16.16 7.38
C SER A 189 -18.46 -15.12 6.79
N ILE A 190 -17.39 -14.78 7.50
CA ILE A 190 -16.35 -13.86 7.03
C ILE A 190 -15.12 -14.62 6.54
N PHE A 191 -14.78 -15.73 7.21
CA PHE A 191 -13.67 -16.60 6.84
C PHE A 191 -14.11 -18.05 7.07
N ASP A 192 -14.29 -18.81 6.00
CA ASP A 192 -14.79 -20.19 6.01
C ASP A 192 -13.90 -21.06 5.14
N ILE A 193 -13.06 -21.86 5.80
CA ILE A 193 -12.11 -22.76 5.15
C ILE A 193 -12.53 -24.21 5.36
N ASN A 194 -12.49 -25.01 4.30
CA ASN A 194 -12.62 -26.46 4.40
C ASN A 194 -11.23 -27.09 4.62
N LEU A 195 -10.96 -27.52 5.86
CA LEU A 195 -9.68 -28.11 6.25
C LEU A 195 -9.39 -29.42 5.49
N ALA A 196 -10.43 -30.11 5.02
CA ALA A 196 -10.29 -31.32 4.22
C ALA A 196 -9.64 -31.06 2.84
N TYR A 197 -9.77 -29.85 2.29
CA TYR A 197 -9.24 -29.49 0.97
C TYR A 197 -7.90 -28.75 1.04
N MET A 198 -7.42 -28.43 2.25
CA MET A 198 -6.16 -27.74 2.45
C MET A 198 -4.98 -28.61 1.98
N VAL A 199 -4.00 -27.98 1.33
CA VAL A 199 -2.68 -28.57 1.08
C VAL A 199 -1.67 -27.80 1.92
N TYR A 200 -0.82 -28.54 2.63
CA TYR A 200 0.26 -27.96 3.40
C TYR A 200 1.51 -28.82 3.19
N SER A 201 2.32 -28.46 2.19
CA SER A 201 3.63 -29.05 1.95
C SER A 201 4.73 -28.03 2.24
N ASP A 202 5.99 -28.48 2.15
CA ASP A 202 7.14 -27.64 2.40
C ASP A 202 7.24 -26.43 1.46
N GLN A 203 6.87 -26.58 0.18
CA GLN A 203 6.96 -25.52 -0.83
C GLN A 203 5.65 -25.29 -1.61
N LEU A 204 4.52 -25.79 -1.10
CA LEU A 204 3.20 -25.41 -1.58
C LEU A 204 2.17 -25.52 -0.46
N ILE A 205 1.65 -24.37 -0.05
CA ILE A 205 0.58 -24.26 0.91
C ILE A 205 -0.61 -23.62 0.21
N HIS A 206 -1.74 -24.34 0.18
CA HIS A 206 -2.98 -23.93 -0.47
C HIS A 206 -4.12 -23.96 0.55
N VAL A 207 -4.81 -22.84 0.71
CA VAL A 207 -6.07 -22.76 1.47
C VAL A 207 -7.08 -21.89 0.75
N THR A 208 -8.35 -22.28 0.76
CA THR A 208 -9.45 -21.53 0.15
C THR A 208 -10.46 -21.14 1.22
N SER A 209 -10.80 -19.85 1.29
CA SER A 209 -11.91 -19.33 2.10
C SER A 209 -13.07 -18.89 1.20
N ARG A 210 -14.30 -19.12 1.62
CA ARG A 210 -15.46 -18.40 1.05
C ARG A 210 -15.36 -16.91 1.39
N LEU A 211 -15.89 -16.05 0.52
CA LEU A 211 -15.99 -14.61 0.74
C LEU A 211 -17.42 -14.24 1.14
N PRO A 212 -17.62 -13.23 2.02
CA PRO A 212 -18.95 -12.77 2.39
C PRO A 212 -19.69 -12.02 1.28
N SER A 213 -18.97 -11.52 0.26
CA SER A 213 -19.55 -10.89 -0.92
C SER A 213 -18.56 -10.89 -2.10
N LYS A 214 -18.99 -10.35 -3.23
CA LYS A 214 -18.13 -10.09 -4.40
C LYS A 214 -17.34 -8.77 -4.32
N TYR A 215 -17.57 -7.94 -3.30
CA TYR A 215 -17.00 -6.60 -3.19
C TYR A 215 -15.71 -6.62 -2.37
N ILE A 216 -14.62 -7.03 -3.02
CA ILE A 216 -13.27 -7.17 -2.44
C ILE A 216 -12.34 -6.06 -2.93
N TYR A 217 -11.48 -5.55 -2.05
CA TYR A 217 -10.52 -4.46 -2.29
C TYR A 217 -9.16 -4.80 -1.65
N GLY A 218 -8.04 -4.26 -2.15
CA GLY A 218 -6.68 -4.56 -1.65
C GLY A 218 -5.84 -5.43 -2.59
N LEU A 219 -5.07 -6.38 -2.07
CA LEU A 219 -4.22 -7.29 -2.86
C LEU A 219 -3.25 -6.54 -3.80
N GLY A 220 -2.32 -5.78 -3.22
CA GLY A 220 -1.33 -4.99 -3.96
C GLY A 220 0.06 -5.65 -3.94
N GLU A 221 0.98 -5.25 -4.80
CA GLU A 221 0.86 -4.15 -5.76
C GLU A 221 0.57 -4.64 -7.19
N HIS A 222 -0.46 -4.08 -7.81
CA HIS A 222 -0.91 -4.44 -9.15
C HIS A 222 -1.55 -3.24 -9.85
N ARG A 223 -1.35 -3.10 -11.17
CA ARG A 223 -2.20 -2.26 -12.02
C ARG A 223 -3.52 -2.99 -12.28
N ALA A 224 -4.53 -2.71 -11.47
CA ALA A 224 -5.83 -3.36 -11.52
C ALA A 224 -6.95 -2.44 -11.00
N PRO A 225 -8.22 -2.74 -11.35
CA PRO A 225 -9.39 -2.12 -10.71
C PRO A 225 -9.29 -2.08 -9.19
N PHE A 226 -9.79 -1.00 -8.58
CA PHE A 226 -9.81 -0.85 -7.13
C PHE A 226 -10.63 -1.98 -6.49
N ARG A 227 -11.85 -2.19 -7.01
CA ARG A 227 -12.62 -3.39 -6.71
C ARG A 227 -12.05 -4.57 -7.48
N LYS A 228 -11.58 -5.59 -6.77
CA LYS A 228 -10.96 -6.77 -7.36
C LYS A 228 -12.00 -7.60 -8.11
N ASN A 229 -11.58 -8.14 -9.24
CA ASN A 229 -12.42 -9.01 -10.06
C ASN A 229 -12.53 -10.37 -9.34
N THR A 230 -13.74 -10.87 -9.13
CA THR A 230 -13.99 -12.20 -8.53
C THR A 230 -14.21 -13.28 -9.57
N ASN A 231 -14.11 -13.00 -10.86
CA ASN A 231 -14.24 -13.98 -11.92
C ASN A 231 -12.89 -14.58 -12.33
N TRP A 232 -12.44 -15.59 -11.59
CA TRP A 232 -11.23 -16.37 -11.87
C TRP A 232 -10.00 -15.47 -12.10
N LYS A 233 -9.64 -14.65 -11.10
CA LYS A 233 -8.50 -13.73 -11.21
C LYS A 233 -7.34 -14.16 -10.32
N ARG A 234 -6.12 -14.02 -10.84
CA ARG A 234 -4.86 -14.24 -10.11
C ARG A 234 -4.23 -12.88 -9.79
N TYR A 235 -3.82 -12.72 -8.54
CA TYR A 235 -3.03 -11.61 -8.02
C TYR A 235 -1.74 -12.20 -7.43
N THR A 236 -0.61 -11.97 -8.11
CA THR A 236 0.68 -12.55 -7.73
C THR A 236 1.44 -11.59 -6.84
N GLN A 237 1.93 -12.10 -5.72
CA GLN A 237 2.62 -11.36 -4.68
C GLN A 237 4.11 -11.73 -4.71
N TRP A 238 4.89 -10.94 -5.44
CA TRP A 238 6.34 -11.07 -5.56
C TRP A 238 6.91 -9.73 -6.02
N THR A 239 7.68 -9.06 -5.16
CA THR A 239 8.19 -7.71 -5.42
C THR A 239 9.09 -7.70 -6.65
N ARG A 240 8.82 -6.81 -7.61
CA ARG A 240 9.44 -6.90 -8.92
C ARG A 240 9.63 -5.57 -9.63
N ASP A 241 10.86 -5.35 -10.10
CA ASP A 241 11.23 -4.27 -11.02
C ASP A 241 10.66 -4.54 -12.42
N GLN A 242 9.62 -3.78 -12.75
CA GLN A 242 9.07 -3.68 -14.10
C GLN A 242 8.09 -2.51 -14.22
N TYR A 243 7.79 -2.12 -15.46
CA TYR A 243 6.73 -1.16 -15.76
C TYR A 243 5.37 -1.59 -15.17
N PRO A 244 4.57 -0.66 -14.62
CA PRO A 244 3.22 -0.96 -14.13
C PRO A 244 2.28 -1.37 -15.27
N VAL A 245 2.14 -2.68 -15.45
CA VAL A 245 1.24 -3.30 -16.43
C VAL A 245 0.25 -4.24 -15.74
N THR A 246 -0.88 -4.46 -16.39
CA THR A 246 -1.92 -5.38 -15.88
C THR A 246 -1.41 -6.80 -15.78
N ASP A 247 -1.91 -7.56 -14.81
CA ASP A 247 -1.70 -9.01 -14.67
C ASP A 247 -0.24 -9.43 -14.40
N LYS A 248 0.53 -8.52 -13.80
CA LYS A 248 1.89 -8.77 -13.33
C LYS A 248 2.06 -8.26 -11.90
N ALA A 249 2.91 -8.93 -11.12
CA ALA A 249 3.30 -8.50 -9.77
C ALA A 249 4.22 -7.27 -9.85
N LEU A 250 3.97 -6.20 -9.11
CA LEU A 250 4.80 -4.99 -9.18
C LEU A 250 5.74 -4.88 -7.97
N TYR A 251 6.04 -3.68 -7.52
CA TYR A 251 7.12 -3.40 -6.56
C TYR A 251 6.78 -3.84 -5.14
N GLY A 252 5.51 -3.83 -4.75
CA GLY A 252 5.04 -4.17 -3.40
C GLY A 252 4.37 -5.54 -3.24
N ASN A 253 4.44 -6.08 -2.02
CA ASN A 253 3.73 -7.28 -1.56
C ASN A 253 2.77 -6.93 -0.40
N HIS A 254 1.45 -6.97 -0.64
CA HIS A 254 0.40 -6.62 0.33
C HIS A 254 -0.74 -7.66 0.32
N PRO A 255 -0.56 -8.80 1.00
CA PRO A 255 -1.56 -9.88 1.09
C PRO A 255 -2.68 -9.55 2.10
N PHE A 256 -3.27 -8.36 1.97
CA PHE A 256 -4.40 -7.86 2.74
C PHE A 256 -5.57 -7.57 1.80
N TYR A 257 -6.78 -7.93 2.21
CA TYR A 257 -8.00 -7.50 1.53
C TYR A 257 -9.08 -7.04 2.50
N LEU A 258 -9.92 -6.14 2.01
CA LEU A 258 -11.16 -5.69 2.65
C LEU A 258 -12.35 -6.22 1.86
N THR A 259 -13.45 -6.53 2.54
CA THR A 259 -14.72 -6.90 1.91
C THR A 259 -15.88 -6.16 2.55
N VAL A 260 -16.79 -5.64 1.73
CA VAL A 260 -18.07 -5.09 2.20
C VAL A 260 -19.08 -6.23 2.26
N GLU A 261 -19.78 -6.38 3.37
CA GLU A 261 -20.61 -7.55 3.67
C GLU A 261 -22.04 -7.43 3.14
N ASP A 262 -22.53 -8.48 2.46
CA ASP A 262 -23.87 -8.50 1.85
C ASP A 262 -25.02 -8.56 2.87
N GLU A 263 -24.89 -9.33 3.95
CA GLU A 263 -26.00 -9.64 4.88
C GLU A 263 -26.09 -8.63 6.05
N SER A 264 -25.23 -7.61 6.07
CA SER A 264 -25.27 -6.57 7.10
C SER A 264 -26.25 -5.45 6.74
N PRO A 265 -27.33 -5.23 7.52
CA PRO A 265 -28.22 -4.09 7.30
C PRO A 265 -27.50 -2.75 7.52
N LYS A 266 -26.36 -2.75 8.22
CA LYS A 266 -25.48 -1.60 8.45
C LYS A 266 -24.39 -1.47 7.38
N LYS A 267 -24.37 -2.34 6.36
CA LYS A 267 -23.31 -2.42 5.33
C LYS A 267 -21.91 -2.46 5.96
N SER A 268 -21.76 -3.38 6.92
CA SER A 268 -20.49 -3.62 7.62
C SER A 268 -19.39 -4.09 6.68
N ALA A 269 -18.14 -3.91 7.09
CA ALA A 269 -16.97 -4.43 6.41
C ALA A 269 -16.14 -5.32 7.33
N SER A 270 -15.40 -6.21 6.69
CA SER A 270 -14.38 -7.06 7.30
C SER A 270 -13.09 -7.01 6.47
N GLY A 271 -11.99 -7.46 7.06
CA GLY A 271 -10.72 -7.60 6.36
C GLY A 271 -9.97 -8.86 6.77
N VAL A 272 -9.10 -9.33 5.89
CA VAL A 272 -8.23 -10.48 6.16
C VAL A 272 -6.81 -10.16 5.69
N PHE A 273 -5.84 -10.44 6.56
CA PHE A 273 -4.41 -10.30 6.29
C PHE A 273 -3.72 -11.65 6.45
N LEU A 274 -2.91 -12.06 5.49
CA LEU A 274 -2.00 -13.20 5.62
C LEU A 274 -0.58 -12.69 5.89
N PHE A 275 -0.06 -12.92 7.08
CA PHE A 275 1.31 -12.56 7.43
C PHE A 275 2.32 -13.61 6.93
N ASN A 276 2.63 -13.52 5.63
CA ASN A 276 3.59 -14.39 4.93
C ASN A 276 4.33 -13.56 3.88
N SER A 277 5.64 -13.79 3.73
CA SER A 277 6.49 -13.02 2.80
C SER A 277 7.02 -13.85 1.63
N ASN A 278 6.72 -15.14 1.55
CA ASN A 278 7.11 -15.96 0.41
C ASN A 278 6.29 -15.56 -0.83
N ALA A 279 6.81 -15.88 -2.02
CA ALA A 279 6.06 -15.71 -3.25
C ALA A 279 4.70 -16.43 -3.16
N MET A 280 3.62 -15.76 -3.56
CA MET A 280 2.29 -16.37 -3.52
C MET A 280 1.38 -15.91 -4.65
N ASP A 281 0.44 -16.77 -5.02
CA ASP A 281 -0.73 -16.38 -5.81
C ASP A 281 -1.95 -16.29 -4.89
N ILE A 282 -2.68 -15.19 -5.02
CA ILE A 282 -3.99 -15.00 -4.40
C ILE A 282 -5.03 -15.03 -5.51
N ILE A 283 -5.95 -15.98 -5.44
CA ILE A 283 -6.89 -16.28 -6.53
C ILE A 283 -8.32 -16.04 -6.08
N THR A 284 -9.09 -15.27 -6.84
CA THR A 284 -10.51 -15.04 -6.60
C THR A 284 -11.36 -15.81 -7.60
N GLN A 285 -12.52 -16.33 -7.17
CA GLN A 285 -13.46 -17.09 -8.00
C GLN A 285 -14.92 -16.67 -7.74
N PRO A 286 -15.88 -17.00 -8.64
CA PRO A 286 -17.22 -16.38 -8.65
C PRO A 286 -18.18 -16.84 -7.55
N SER A 287 -17.87 -17.91 -6.80
CA SER A 287 -18.77 -18.51 -5.82
C SER A 287 -19.30 -17.60 -4.70
N PRO A 288 -18.74 -16.42 -4.35
CA PRO A 288 -17.36 -15.95 -4.41
C PRO A 288 -16.44 -16.62 -3.38
N ALA A 289 -15.18 -16.83 -3.73
CA ALA A 289 -14.16 -17.37 -2.81
C ALA A 289 -12.77 -16.84 -3.14
N ILE A 290 -11.86 -16.96 -2.17
CA ILE A 290 -10.46 -16.56 -2.28
C ILE A 290 -9.55 -17.72 -1.88
N THR A 291 -8.53 -17.98 -2.69
CA THR A 291 -7.52 -19.00 -2.46
C THR A 291 -6.16 -18.35 -2.27
N PHE A 292 -5.47 -18.69 -1.18
CA PHE A 292 -4.07 -18.33 -0.96
C PHE A 292 -3.20 -19.53 -1.31
N ARG A 293 -2.22 -19.31 -2.19
CA ARG A 293 -1.27 -20.32 -2.62
C ARG A 293 0.16 -19.77 -2.50
N THR A 294 0.80 -20.05 -1.36
CA THR A 294 2.18 -19.62 -1.07
C THR A 294 3.15 -20.78 -1.19
N ILE A 295 4.41 -20.48 -1.53
CA ILE A 295 5.46 -21.49 -1.71
C ILE A 295 6.35 -21.66 -0.48
N GLY A 296 5.99 -21.07 0.68
CA GLY A 296 6.82 -21.23 1.87
C GLY A 296 6.21 -20.64 3.13
N GLY A 297 7.00 -20.70 4.20
CA GLY A 297 6.62 -20.14 5.50
C GLY A 297 5.46 -20.88 6.16
N ILE A 298 4.58 -20.10 6.80
CA ILE A 298 3.36 -20.58 7.48
C ILE A 298 2.12 -19.81 7.04
N LEU A 299 0.92 -20.31 7.37
CA LEU A 299 -0.30 -19.51 7.27
C LEU A 299 -0.57 -18.83 8.62
N ASP A 300 -0.47 -17.50 8.65
CA ASP A 300 -0.74 -16.69 9.83
C ASP A 300 -1.76 -15.62 9.48
N PHE A 301 -3.03 -15.95 9.65
CA PHE A 301 -4.15 -15.10 9.25
C PHE A 301 -4.60 -14.19 10.40
N PHE A 302 -4.97 -12.97 10.05
CA PHE A 302 -5.67 -12.03 10.92
C PHE A 302 -7.00 -11.64 10.26
N VAL A 303 -8.10 -11.68 11.01
CA VAL A 303 -9.43 -11.31 10.54
C VAL A 303 -9.94 -10.12 11.35
N PHE A 304 -10.35 -9.06 10.67
CA PHE A 304 -10.76 -7.77 11.22
C PHE A 304 -12.26 -7.54 10.97
N PHE A 305 -13.01 -7.07 11.97
CA PHE A 305 -14.48 -7.02 11.94
C PHE A 305 -15.09 -5.61 11.89
N GLY A 306 -14.28 -4.55 11.73
CA GLY A 306 -14.80 -3.19 11.51
C GLY A 306 -15.59 -2.63 12.72
N PRO A 307 -16.82 -2.10 12.53
CA PRO A 307 -17.73 -2.46 11.44
C PRO A 307 -17.67 -1.57 10.19
N LYS A 308 -17.12 -0.35 10.22
CA LYS A 308 -16.98 0.47 9.01
C LYS A 308 -15.75 0.06 8.21
N PRO A 309 -15.69 0.31 6.88
CA PRO A 309 -14.47 0.09 6.10
C PRO A 309 -13.24 0.78 6.70
N GLU A 310 -13.38 2.04 7.13
CA GLU A 310 -12.30 2.79 7.77
C GLU A 310 -11.84 2.15 9.10
N ASP A 311 -12.76 1.58 9.88
CA ASP A 311 -12.42 0.87 11.13
C ASP A 311 -11.59 -0.39 10.85
N VAL A 312 -11.88 -1.11 9.76
CA VAL A 312 -11.10 -2.29 9.33
C VAL A 312 -9.67 -1.87 8.97
N ILE A 313 -9.52 -0.77 8.23
CA ILE A 313 -8.20 -0.24 7.86
C ILE A 313 -7.43 0.21 9.10
N SER A 314 -8.06 0.93 10.03
CA SER A 314 -7.46 1.29 11.31
C SER A 314 -7.02 0.06 12.10
N GLN A 315 -7.83 -1.00 12.18
CA GLN A 315 -7.46 -2.24 12.88
C GLN A 315 -6.24 -2.93 12.26
N TYR A 316 -6.17 -3.00 10.93
CA TYR A 316 -5.03 -3.54 10.21
C TYR A 316 -3.75 -2.72 10.44
N GLN A 317 -3.84 -1.39 10.35
CA GLN A 317 -2.69 -0.51 10.55
C GLN A 317 -2.19 -0.52 11.99
N ASN A 318 -3.10 -0.58 12.98
CA ASN A 318 -2.71 -0.74 14.39
C ASN A 318 -1.88 -2.02 14.61
N LEU A 319 -2.18 -3.10 13.87
CA LEU A 319 -1.45 -4.37 13.95
C LEU A 319 -0.04 -4.27 13.34
N ILE A 320 0.09 -3.71 12.14
CA ILE A 320 1.36 -3.73 11.37
C ILE A 320 2.28 -2.54 11.65
N GLY A 321 1.78 -1.49 12.29
CA GLY A 321 2.46 -0.21 12.52
C GLY A 321 1.69 0.95 11.89
N LEU A 322 1.42 1.98 12.70
CA LEU A 322 0.70 3.18 12.25
C LEU A 322 1.56 4.01 11.29
N PRO A 323 0.95 4.68 10.29
CA PRO A 323 1.71 5.46 9.31
C PRO A 323 2.54 6.58 9.95
N ALA A 324 3.73 6.83 9.41
CA ALA A 324 4.58 7.92 9.86
C ALA A 324 3.93 9.29 9.57
N MET A 325 4.13 10.24 10.49
CA MET A 325 3.74 11.62 10.27
C MET A 325 4.74 12.29 9.30
N PRO A 326 4.30 12.77 8.13
CA PRO A 326 5.20 13.43 7.19
C PRO A 326 5.70 14.77 7.74
N PRO A 327 6.90 15.22 7.32
CA PRO A 327 7.24 16.63 7.43
C PRO A 327 6.28 17.48 6.59
N PHE A 328 5.88 18.65 7.08
CA PHE A 328 4.95 19.54 6.38
C PHE A 328 5.45 19.93 4.98
N TRP A 329 6.76 20.17 4.83
CA TRP A 329 7.40 20.51 3.55
C TRP A 329 7.25 19.42 2.49
N SER A 330 7.15 18.16 2.92
CA SER A 330 7.05 17.03 2.00
C SER A 330 5.70 16.95 1.29
N LEU A 331 4.69 17.63 1.84
CA LEU A 331 3.39 17.79 1.19
C LEU A 331 3.43 18.86 0.08
N GLY A 332 4.47 19.68 -0.02
CA GLY A 332 4.66 20.61 -1.13
C GLY A 332 4.91 19.92 -2.47
N TYR A 333 4.94 20.70 -3.55
CA TYR A 333 5.26 20.20 -4.89
C TYR A 333 6.77 19.95 -5.04
N GLN A 334 7.09 18.92 -5.83
CA GLN A 334 8.45 18.41 -5.97
C GLN A 334 8.82 18.21 -7.44
N GLN A 335 10.06 18.57 -7.81
CA GLN A 335 10.56 18.48 -9.18
C GLN A 335 11.76 17.53 -9.25
N CYS A 336 11.70 16.60 -10.19
CA CYS A 336 12.77 15.64 -10.48
C CYS A 336 12.82 15.34 -11.99
N ARG A 337 13.89 14.67 -12.41
CA ARG A 337 13.93 13.79 -13.58
C ARG A 337 15.15 12.88 -13.46
N TYR A 338 15.07 11.72 -14.12
CA TYR A 338 16.26 11.02 -14.57
C TYR A 338 16.86 11.80 -15.74
N GLY A 339 18.14 12.15 -15.66
CA GLY A 339 18.86 12.75 -16.78
C GLY A 339 18.75 14.26 -16.87
N TYR A 340 18.95 14.97 -15.76
CA TYR A 340 19.43 16.36 -15.88
C TYR A 340 20.79 16.39 -16.61
N ASN A 341 21.58 15.32 -16.48
CA ASN A 341 22.90 15.06 -17.04
C ASN A 341 24.04 15.91 -16.44
N ASN A 342 23.75 17.15 -16.04
CA ASN A 342 24.67 18.07 -15.38
C ASN A 342 23.93 19.18 -14.63
N PHE A 343 24.66 19.92 -13.81
CA PHE A 343 24.11 21.01 -13.01
C PHE A 343 23.53 22.16 -13.83
N THR A 344 24.10 22.49 -15.00
CA THR A 344 23.57 23.57 -15.86
C THR A 344 22.12 23.31 -16.24
N ASN A 345 21.79 22.08 -16.63
CA ASN A 345 20.43 21.69 -17.00
C ASN A 345 19.48 21.63 -15.80
N LEU A 346 19.97 21.13 -14.65
CA LEU A 346 19.21 21.16 -13.39
C LEU A 346 18.86 22.60 -13.01
N ASN A 347 19.86 23.49 -12.98
CA ASN A 347 19.67 24.89 -12.64
C ASN A 347 18.78 25.63 -13.65
N ALA A 348 18.88 25.30 -14.95
CA ALA A 348 18.00 25.84 -15.97
C ALA A 348 16.53 25.44 -15.72
N THR A 349 16.29 24.18 -15.34
CA THR A 349 14.96 23.65 -14.99
C THR A 349 14.40 24.32 -13.75
N TYR A 350 15.20 24.40 -12.69
CA TYR A 350 14.85 25.10 -11.46
C TYR A 350 14.50 26.57 -11.74
N THR A 351 15.37 27.28 -12.47
CA THR A 351 15.21 28.72 -12.74
C THR A 351 13.94 29.00 -13.53
N ARG A 352 13.66 28.25 -14.61
CA ARG A 352 12.45 28.47 -15.41
C ARG A 352 11.17 28.10 -14.66
N THR A 353 11.20 27.06 -13.82
CA THR A 353 10.07 26.65 -12.98
C THR A 353 9.74 27.74 -11.95
N ARG A 354 10.76 28.29 -11.28
CA ARG A 354 10.59 29.41 -10.34
C ARG A 354 10.12 30.68 -11.05
N ALA A 355 10.69 31.02 -12.21
CA ALA A 355 10.26 32.18 -13.00
C ALA A 355 8.81 32.06 -13.49
N ALA A 356 8.33 30.84 -13.72
CA ALA A 356 6.94 30.54 -14.02
C ALA A 356 6.02 30.57 -12.77
N GLY A 357 6.49 31.02 -11.61
CA GLY A 357 5.67 31.18 -10.41
C GLY A 357 5.03 29.89 -9.91
N ILE A 358 5.67 28.75 -10.16
CA ILE A 358 5.23 27.44 -9.68
C ILE A 358 5.69 27.27 -8.24
N PRO A 359 4.78 27.04 -7.27
CA PRO A 359 5.17 26.68 -5.90
C PRO A 359 5.99 25.40 -5.91
N MET A 360 7.09 25.36 -5.17
CA MET A 360 8.02 24.23 -5.18
C MET A 360 8.78 24.14 -3.86
N ASP A 361 8.68 23.00 -3.19
CA ASP A 361 9.34 22.74 -1.92
C ASP A 361 10.62 21.92 -2.08
N VAL A 362 10.68 21.01 -3.06
CA VAL A 362 11.75 20.01 -3.12
C VAL A 362 12.34 19.88 -4.52
N GLN A 363 13.66 20.03 -4.62
CA GLN A 363 14.45 19.67 -5.80
C GLN A 363 15.11 18.32 -5.57
N TRP A 364 15.05 17.46 -6.58
CA TRP A 364 15.61 16.11 -6.52
C TRP A 364 16.76 15.93 -7.49
N THR A 365 17.60 14.93 -7.26
CA THR A 365 18.53 14.38 -8.25
C THR A 365 18.41 12.86 -8.33
N ASP A 366 18.52 12.35 -9.55
CA ASP A 366 18.59 10.92 -9.86
C ASP A 366 20.07 10.46 -9.92
N ILE A 367 20.31 9.21 -10.34
CA ILE A 367 21.63 8.56 -10.47
C ILE A 367 22.64 9.37 -11.26
N ASP A 368 22.20 10.24 -12.16
CA ASP A 368 23.11 11.03 -12.99
C ASP A 368 23.95 12.03 -12.17
N ALA A 369 23.53 12.36 -10.94
CA ALA A 369 24.33 13.18 -10.02
C ALA A 369 25.52 12.42 -9.39
N PHE A 370 25.52 11.09 -9.41
CA PHE A 370 26.56 10.27 -8.82
C PHE A 370 27.81 10.14 -9.70
N ASN A 371 28.96 9.92 -9.06
CA ASN A 371 30.18 9.59 -9.77
C ASN A 371 30.13 8.10 -10.16
N SER A 372 30.11 7.82 -11.47
CA SER A 372 30.03 6.45 -12.02
C SER A 372 28.82 5.64 -11.51
N ASN A 373 27.72 6.33 -11.17
CA ASN A 373 26.49 5.75 -10.61
C ASN A 373 26.71 4.98 -9.29
N ASN A 374 27.72 5.38 -8.50
CA ASN A 374 27.99 4.77 -7.20
C ASN A 374 27.30 5.59 -6.10
N ASP A 375 26.48 4.93 -5.26
CA ASP A 375 25.89 5.53 -4.07
C ASP A 375 26.93 6.20 -3.17
N PHE A 376 26.49 7.21 -2.41
CA PHE A 376 27.31 7.98 -1.47
C PHE A 376 28.47 8.75 -2.16
N THR A 377 28.32 9.05 -3.45
CA THR A 377 29.24 9.91 -4.20
C THR A 377 28.47 11.02 -4.91
N TYR A 378 29.19 11.99 -5.48
CA TYR A 378 28.61 12.89 -6.48
C TYR A 378 29.66 13.22 -7.55
N ASP A 379 29.23 13.55 -8.76
CA ASP A 379 30.14 13.87 -9.85
C ASP A 379 30.68 15.30 -9.72
N HIS A 380 31.92 15.42 -9.23
CA HIS A 380 32.62 16.71 -9.03
C HIS A 380 32.91 17.50 -10.32
N LYS A 381 32.61 16.97 -11.51
CA LYS A 381 32.76 17.68 -12.79
C LYS A 381 31.42 18.15 -13.33
N ARG A 382 30.44 17.26 -13.44
CA ARG A 382 29.12 17.56 -14.01
C ARG A 382 28.19 18.24 -13.01
N PHE A 383 28.39 17.98 -11.72
CA PHE A 383 27.58 18.49 -10.60
C PHE A 383 28.43 19.21 -9.56
N LYS A 384 29.52 19.87 -10.00
CA LYS A 384 30.47 20.58 -9.13
C LYS A 384 29.76 21.60 -8.22
N GLU A 385 28.82 22.36 -8.78
CA GLU A 385 28.11 23.45 -8.11
C GLU A 385 26.91 22.97 -7.27
N LEU A 386 26.61 21.67 -7.25
CA LEU A 386 25.44 21.13 -6.54
C LEU A 386 25.46 21.41 -5.02
N PRO A 387 26.56 21.19 -4.27
CA PRO A 387 26.60 21.51 -2.84
C PRO A 387 26.35 23.00 -2.57
N ASP A 388 26.95 23.88 -3.36
CA ASP A 388 26.77 25.34 -3.21
C ASP A 388 25.35 25.76 -3.54
N PHE A 389 24.72 25.15 -4.54
CA PHE A 389 23.32 25.41 -4.87
C PHE A 389 22.37 25.00 -3.74
N ILE A 390 22.61 23.85 -3.12
CA ILE A 390 21.80 23.39 -1.97
C ILE A 390 21.93 24.39 -0.82
N ASN A 391 23.16 24.68 -0.41
CA ASN A 391 23.45 25.50 0.78
C ASN A 391 23.14 26.99 0.60
N ASN A 392 23.33 27.54 -0.60
CA ASN A 392 23.23 28.98 -0.85
C ASN A 392 21.97 29.39 -1.63
N VAL A 393 21.24 28.45 -2.22
CA VAL A 393 20.00 28.75 -2.99
C VAL A 393 18.80 28.00 -2.42
N LEU A 394 18.83 26.67 -2.35
CA LEU A 394 17.64 25.91 -1.94
C LEU A 394 17.29 26.15 -0.47
N HIS A 395 18.21 25.84 0.44
CA HIS A 395 17.95 25.94 1.88
C HIS A 395 17.63 27.37 2.34
N PRO A 396 18.34 28.44 1.91
CA PRO A 396 17.98 29.81 2.27
C PRO A 396 16.62 30.25 1.72
N ASN A 397 16.16 29.66 0.62
CA ASN A 397 14.81 29.89 0.08
C ASN A 397 13.74 29.05 0.78
N GLY A 398 14.08 28.26 1.81
CA GLY A 398 13.15 27.38 2.51
C GLY A 398 12.80 26.09 1.76
N GLN A 399 13.57 25.74 0.72
CA GLN A 399 13.38 24.53 -0.08
C GLN A 399 14.28 23.39 0.43
N LYS A 400 14.03 22.18 -0.08
CA LYS A 400 14.64 20.93 0.35
C LYS A 400 15.32 20.21 -0.81
N PHE A 401 16.29 19.37 -0.48
CA PHE A 401 17.01 18.57 -1.46
C PHE A 401 16.93 17.07 -1.14
N ILE A 402 16.61 16.25 -2.15
CA ILE A 402 16.52 14.80 -2.01
C ILE A 402 17.30 14.10 -3.13
N PRO A 403 18.39 13.37 -2.81
CA PRO A 403 19.03 12.46 -3.73
C PRO A 403 18.35 11.08 -3.70
N MET A 404 18.45 10.36 -4.82
CA MET A 404 18.23 8.92 -4.88
C MET A 404 19.35 8.16 -4.16
N PHE A 405 19.06 6.97 -3.67
CA PHE A 405 20.00 5.95 -3.21
C PHE A 405 19.52 4.60 -3.75
N ASP A 406 20.41 3.88 -4.43
CA ASP A 406 20.15 2.51 -4.83
C ASP A 406 20.28 1.57 -3.64
N CYS A 407 19.80 0.33 -3.81
CA CYS A 407 20.02 -0.71 -2.82
C CYS A 407 21.32 -1.51 -3.00
N GLY A 408 22.05 -1.26 -4.10
CA GLY A 408 23.21 -2.04 -4.52
C GLY A 408 24.49 -1.21 -4.54
N ILE A 409 25.53 -1.70 -3.85
CA ILE A 409 26.82 -1.04 -3.71
C ILE A 409 27.80 -1.53 -4.78
N SER A 410 28.52 -0.61 -5.44
CA SER A 410 29.56 -0.97 -6.41
C SER A 410 30.67 -1.76 -5.73
N SER A 411 31.10 -2.84 -6.37
CA SER A 411 32.12 -3.76 -5.86
C SER A 411 33.26 -3.98 -6.85
N GLY A 412 33.38 -3.07 -7.83
CA GLY A 412 34.41 -3.10 -8.87
C GLY A 412 35.39 -1.93 -8.81
N GLU A 413 35.28 -1.08 -7.79
CA GLU A 413 36.28 -0.05 -7.49
C GLU A 413 37.58 -0.69 -6.97
N SER A 414 38.68 0.07 -7.01
CA SER A 414 39.95 -0.39 -6.44
C SER A 414 39.85 -0.48 -4.92
N ALA A 415 40.51 -1.46 -4.30
CA ALA A 415 40.51 -1.59 -2.84
C ALA A 415 40.99 -0.28 -2.17
N GLY A 416 40.21 0.21 -1.20
CA GLY A 416 40.48 1.46 -0.49
C GLY A 416 40.06 2.74 -1.23
N SER A 417 39.46 2.64 -2.43
CA SER A 417 38.98 3.81 -3.19
C SER A 417 37.47 4.05 -3.07
N TYR A 418 36.72 3.13 -2.44
CA TYR A 418 35.27 3.25 -2.32
C TYR A 418 34.78 2.68 -0.99
N LYS A 419 34.74 3.57 0.00
CA LYS A 419 34.44 3.25 1.39
C LYS A 419 33.13 2.45 1.59
N PRO A 420 32.01 2.72 0.90
CA PRO A 420 30.81 1.90 1.06
C PRO A 420 31.07 0.41 0.83
N PHE A 421 31.88 0.04 -0.17
CA PHE A 421 32.25 -1.35 -0.38
C PHE A 421 33.28 -1.83 0.64
N ASP A 422 34.35 -1.07 0.85
CA ASP A 422 35.45 -1.47 1.73
C ASP A 422 34.97 -1.72 3.18
N SER A 423 34.18 -0.80 3.74
CA SER A 423 33.59 -0.94 5.09
C SER A 423 32.54 -2.05 5.16
N GLY A 424 31.77 -2.27 4.10
CA GLY A 424 30.80 -3.35 4.07
C GLY A 424 31.45 -4.74 4.05
N VAL A 425 32.62 -4.87 3.42
CA VAL A 425 33.46 -6.08 3.47
C VAL A 425 34.04 -6.28 4.87
N GLU A 426 34.56 -5.22 5.49
CA GLU A 426 35.14 -5.26 6.84
C GLU A 426 34.11 -5.73 7.89
N LEU A 427 32.87 -5.25 7.79
CA LEU A 427 31.79 -5.59 8.72
C LEU A 427 31.03 -6.87 8.36
N ASP A 428 31.38 -7.51 7.23
CA ASP A 428 30.74 -8.71 6.70
C ASP A 428 29.21 -8.58 6.45
N VAL A 429 28.75 -7.39 6.05
CA VAL A 429 27.31 -7.04 5.98
C VAL A 429 26.65 -7.31 4.62
N PHE A 430 27.35 -7.89 3.65
CA PHE A 430 26.77 -8.16 2.33
C PHE A 430 26.12 -9.54 2.24
N VAL A 431 25.01 -9.61 1.49
CA VAL A 431 24.34 -10.88 1.12
C VAL A 431 25.36 -11.85 0.53
N LYS A 432 25.28 -13.12 0.92
CA LYS A 432 26.16 -14.19 0.45
C LYS A 432 25.46 -15.06 -0.59
N ASN A 433 26.22 -15.68 -1.49
CA ASN A 433 25.71 -16.74 -2.36
C ASN A 433 25.74 -18.11 -1.65
N SER A 434 25.26 -19.15 -2.33
CA SER A 434 25.17 -20.50 -1.78
C SER A 434 26.52 -21.11 -1.37
N SER A 435 27.63 -20.59 -1.90
CA SER A 435 29.02 -20.97 -1.57
C SER A 435 29.63 -20.11 -0.46
N ASN A 436 28.81 -19.33 0.26
CA ASN A 436 29.21 -18.44 1.35
C ASN A 436 30.22 -17.34 0.94
N LYS A 437 30.21 -16.93 -0.33
CA LYS A 437 30.94 -15.76 -0.83
C LYS A 437 29.99 -14.59 -0.99
N ILE A 438 30.50 -13.35 -1.02
CA ILE A 438 29.65 -12.18 -1.32
C ILE A 438 28.96 -12.39 -2.66
N PHE A 439 27.63 -12.28 -2.65
CA PHE A 439 26.79 -12.38 -3.84
C PHE A 439 27.11 -11.22 -4.78
N ARG A 440 27.35 -11.50 -6.07
CA ARG A 440 27.68 -10.46 -7.05
C ARG A 440 26.73 -10.50 -8.24
N GLY A 441 26.12 -9.36 -8.51
CA GLY A 441 25.21 -9.16 -9.63
C GLY A 441 25.49 -7.82 -10.32
N LYS A 442 24.44 -7.20 -10.86
CA LYS A 442 24.58 -5.98 -11.65
C LYS A 442 23.40 -5.03 -11.51
N VAL A 443 23.69 -3.75 -11.28
CA VAL A 443 22.73 -2.64 -11.41
C VAL A 443 23.44 -1.47 -12.13
N TRP A 444 23.13 -0.21 -11.80
CA TRP A 444 23.58 0.99 -12.52
C TRP A 444 25.09 1.25 -12.49
N ASN A 445 25.79 0.83 -11.42
CA ASN A 445 27.23 1.01 -11.29
C ASN A 445 28.03 0.27 -12.38
N GLY A 446 29.26 0.75 -12.65
CA GLY A 446 30.00 0.39 -13.86
C GLY A 446 30.41 -1.07 -14.02
N LYS A 447 30.81 -1.78 -12.97
CA LYS A 447 31.37 -3.15 -13.07
C LYS A 447 30.48 -4.22 -12.45
N SER A 448 30.41 -4.30 -11.13
CA SER A 448 29.69 -5.35 -10.40
C SER A 448 29.06 -4.77 -9.13
N THR A 449 27.94 -5.34 -8.71
CA THR A 449 27.14 -4.84 -7.58
C THR A 449 27.00 -5.90 -6.50
N VAL A 450 26.98 -5.46 -5.23
CA VAL A 450 26.69 -6.27 -4.04
C VAL A 450 25.56 -5.63 -3.24
N TRP A 451 24.80 -6.42 -2.49
CA TRP A 451 23.64 -5.94 -1.74
C TRP A 451 23.91 -6.00 -0.23
N PRO A 452 23.78 -4.88 0.50
CA PRO A 452 23.76 -4.91 1.96
C PRO A 452 22.63 -5.83 2.45
N ASP A 453 22.94 -6.69 3.39
CA ASP A 453 21.97 -7.51 4.07
C ASP A 453 21.43 -6.76 5.29
N PHE A 454 20.34 -6.02 5.10
CA PHE A 454 19.71 -5.24 6.17
C PHE A 454 19.09 -6.09 7.30
N SER A 455 19.11 -7.42 7.20
CA SER A 455 18.79 -8.30 8.33
C SER A 455 19.98 -8.56 9.26
N HIS A 456 21.21 -8.23 8.82
CA HIS A 456 22.42 -8.36 9.60
C HIS A 456 22.46 -7.30 10.72
N PRO A 457 22.83 -7.66 11.97
CA PRO A 457 22.80 -6.73 13.11
C PRO A 457 23.69 -5.49 12.93
N ASN A 458 24.79 -5.60 12.18
CA ASN A 458 25.70 -4.49 11.89
C ASN A 458 25.29 -3.65 10.66
N ALA A 459 24.32 -4.08 9.85
CA ALA A 459 24.01 -3.40 8.59
C ALA A 459 23.38 -2.02 8.81
N THR A 460 22.56 -1.85 9.85
CA THR A 460 21.98 -0.55 10.19
C THR A 460 23.07 0.46 10.57
N GLU A 461 24.03 0.08 11.42
CA GLU A 461 25.12 0.98 11.82
C GLU A 461 26.03 1.32 10.62
N TYR A 462 26.39 0.32 9.81
CA TYR A 462 27.09 0.53 8.54
C TYR A 462 26.37 1.55 7.64
N TRP A 463 25.05 1.39 7.46
CA TRP A 463 24.26 2.27 6.60
C TRP A 463 24.17 3.70 7.16
N MET A 464 24.03 3.82 8.48
CA MET A 464 24.02 5.10 9.18
C MET A 464 25.35 5.85 8.98
N ASP A 465 26.48 5.16 9.05
CA ASP A 465 27.79 5.76 8.83
C ASP A 465 27.95 6.28 7.40
N MET A 466 27.48 5.52 6.39
CA MET A 466 27.52 5.96 4.99
C MET A 466 26.66 7.20 4.76
N PHE A 467 25.45 7.23 5.33
CA PHE A 467 24.57 8.40 5.29
C PHE A 467 25.20 9.61 5.97
N ALA A 468 25.77 9.42 7.16
CA ALA A 468 26.36 10.50 7.94
C ALA A 468 27.56 11.14 7.22
N GLU A 469 28.41 10.34 6.57
CA GLU A 469 29.54 10.84 5.79
C GLU A 469 29.10 11.54 4.51
N TYR A 470 28.16 10.96 3.77
CA TYR A 470 27.64 11.60 2.57
C TYR A 470 26.95 12.94 2.89
N HIS A 471 26.23 13.01 4.01
CA HIS A 471 25.57 14.24 4.47
C HIS A 471 26.56 15.38 4.79
N GLN A 472 27.82 15.08 5.14
CA GLN A 472 28.86 16.10 5.31
C GLN A 472 29.24 16.78 3.98
N THR A 473 29.01 16.09 2.86
CA THR A 473 29.32 16.57 1.51
C THR A 473 28.10 17.18 0.83
N ILE A 474 26.95 16.54 0.96
CA ILE A 474 25.68 16.94 0.37
C ILE A 474 24.65 17.07 1.51
N ALA A 475 24.23 18.29 1.84
CA ALA A 475 23.26 18.54 2.91
C ALA A 475 21.82 18.19 2.44
N PHE A 476 21.51 16.91 2.29
CA PHE A 476 20.18 16.44 1.88
C PHE A 476 19.18 16.40 3.05
N ASP A 477 17.89 16.52 2.74
CA ASP A 477 16.79 16.61 3.72
C ASP A 477 15.94 15.32 3.80
N GLY A 478 16.19 14.35 2.92
CA GLY A 478 15.46 13.09 2.84
C GLY A 478 16.16 12.10 1.90
N ALA A 479 15.57 10.92 1.73
CA ALA A 479 16.13 9.86 0.90
C ALA A 479 15.09 9.26 -0.04
N TRP A 480 15.48 9.05 -1.29
CA TRP A 480 14.72 8.25 -2.24
C TRP A 480 15.39 6.88 -2.40
N LEU A 481 14.75 5.83 -1.91
CA LEU A 481 15.25 4.46 -2.01
C LEU A 481 14.67 3.80 -3.25
N ASP A 482 15.52 3.55 -4.23
CA ASP A 482 15.14 2.91 -5.49
C ASP A 482 15.80 1.54 -5.66
N MET A 483 15.33 0.79 -6.66
CA MET A 483 15.87 -0.52 -7.04
C MET A 483 15.78 -1.58 -5.93
N ASN A 484 14.91 -1.39 -4.94
CA ASN A 484 14.97 -2.08 -3.65
C ASN A 484 13.99 -3.26 -3.50
N GLU A 485 13.53 -3.85 -4.61
CA GLU A 485 12.78 -5.12 -4.58
C GLU A 485 13.51 -6.29 -3.89
N PRO A 486 14.84 -6.55 -4.06
CA PRO A 486 15.90 -5.82 -4.76
C PRO A 486 15.99 -6.15 -6.27
N SER A 487 16.14 -5.12 -7.08
CA SER A 487 16.34 -5.23 -8.53
C SER A 487 17.78 -5.64 -8.86
N ASN A 488 17.90 -6.44 -9.91
CA ASN A 488 19.16 -6.91 -10.46
C ASN A 488 19.01 -7.04 -11.97
N PHE A 489 19.98 -6.58 -12.75
CA PHE A 489 19.97 -6.70 -14.21
C PHE A 489 20.33 -8.12 -14.67
N TYR A 490 20.82 -8.95 -13.77
CA TYR A 490 20.93 -10.40 -13.96
C TYR A 490 19.76 -11.13 -13.30
N ASP A 491 19.50 -12.34 -13.80
CA ASP A 491 18.64 -13.31 -13.16
C ASP A 491 19.47 -14.16 -12.19
N GLY A 492 19.81 -13.59 -11.03
CA GLY A 492 20.80 -14.15 -10.11
C GLY A 492 22.21 -13.55 -10.27
N GLU A 493 23.25 -14.38 -10.31
CA GLU A 493 24.62 -13.94 -10.63
C GLU A 493 24.86 -13.93 -12.16
N GLU A 494 26.01 -13.46 -12.62
CA GLU A 494 26.37 -13.38 -14.07
C GLU A 494 26.21 -14.72 -14.81
N HIS A 495 26.40 -15.84 -14.11
CA HIS A 495 26.27 -17.19 -14.64
C HIS A 495 25.04 -17.94 -14.11
N GLY A 496 24.04 -17.20 -13.63
CA GLY A 496 22.79 -17.74 -13.08
C GLY A 496 22.91 -18.17 -11.62
N CYS A 497 22.10 -19.16 -11.24
CA CYS A 497 21.97 -19.66 -9.87
C CYS A 497 22.19 -21.17 -9.82
N PRO A 498 22.57 -21.74 -8.66
CA PRO A 498 22.74 -23.18 -8.49
C PRO A 498 21.43 -23.93 -8.73
N GLU A 499 21.49 -25.05 -9.45
CA GLU A 499 20.30 -25.89 -9.64
C GLU A 499 19.86 -26.50 -8.30
N SER A 500 18.65 -26.12 -7.85
CA SER A 500 18.04 -26.63 -6.63
C SER A 500 16.52 -26.48 -6.69
N GLU A 501 15.81 -27.15 -5.78
CA GLU A 501 14.36 -27.01 -5.60
C GLU A 501 13.94 -25.65 -5.01
N ILE A 502 14.90 -24.90 -4.44
CA ILE A 502 14.67 -23.52 -3.96
C ILE A 502 14.67 -22.55 -5.16
N GLU A 503 15.59 -22.71 -6.11
CA GLU A 503 15.61 -21.90 -7.33
C GLU A 503 14.53 -22.29 -8.34
N ASN A 504 14.14 -23.56 -8.36
CA ASN A 504 13.18 -24.12 -9.30
C ASN A 504 12.10 -24.92 -8.55
N PRO A 505 11.23 -24.26 -7.76
CA PRO A 505 10.17 -24.95 -7.03
C PRO A 505 9.15 -25.56 -7.99
N GLN A 506 8.41 -26.57 -7.52
CA GLN A 506 7.36 -27.24 -8.31
C GLN A 506 6.29 -26.27 -8.81
N TYR A 507 5.97 -25.24 -8.01
CA TYR A 507 5.04 -24.18 -8.35
C TYR A 507 5.75 -22.83 -8.31
N VAL A 508 5.67 -22.08 -9.40
CA VAL A 508 6.18 -20.70 -9.49
C VAL A 508 4.98 -19.76 -9.62
N PRO A 509 4.65 -18.97 -8.58
CA PRO A 509 3.55 -18.01 -8.64
C PRO A 509 3.66 -17.07 -9.85
N GLY A 510 2.54 -16.80 -10.50
CA GLY A 510 2.48 -15.88 -11.65
C GLY A 510 3.28 -16.30 -12.90
N MET A 511 3.78 -17.54 -13.00
CA MET A 511 4.51 -18.04 -14.16
C MET A 511 3.65 -18.07 -15.42
N THR A 512 3.68 -16.99 -16.21
CA THR A 512 2.89 -16.83 -17.44
C THR A 512 3.50 -17.51 -18.67
N ASP A 513 4.78 -17.86 -18.60
CA ASP A 513 5.54 -18.53 -19.64
C ASP A 513 6.66 -19.37 -19.01
N ASP A 514 7.23 -20.29 -19.77
CA ASP A 514 8.23 -21.24 -19.28
C ASP A 514 9.58 -20.59 -18.89
N SER A 515 9.79 -19.30 -19.22
CA SER A 515 11.02 -18.57 -18.91
C SER A 515 10.96 -17.79 -17.60
N LEU A 516 9.76 -17.50 -17.07
CA LEU A 516 9.63 -16.76 -15.81
C LEU A 516 10.10 -17.60 -14.62
N THR A 517 11.06 -17.06 -13.86
CA THR A 517 11.60 -17.66 -12.64
C THR A 517 11.53 -16.67 -11.48
N LEU A 518 11.61 -17.15 -10.23
CA LEU A 518 11.61 -16.28 -9.05
C LEU A 518 12.80 -15.31 -9.03
N ARG A 519 13.97 -15.77 -9.50
CA ARG A 519 15.21 -14.99 -9.61
C ARG A 519 15.20 -13.97 -10.75
N HIS A 520 14.15 -13.94 -11.58
CA HIS A 520 14.12 -13.04 -12.73
C HIS A 520 14.19 -11.57 -12.26
N LYS A 521 15.19 -10.84 -12.74
CA LYS A 521 15.61 -9.50 -12.29
C LYS A 521 15.80 -9.34 -10.77
N THR A 522 16.26 -10.38 -10.07
CA THR A 522 16.59 -10.27 -8.64
C THR A 522 17.73 -11.23 -8.27
N LEU A 523 17.95 -11.46 -6.98
CA LEU A 523 19.02 -12.33 -6.48
C LEU A 523 18.63 -13.81 -6.64
N CYS A 524 19.60 -14.70 -6.47
CA CYS A 524 19.31 -16.14 -6.35
C CYS A 524 18.46 -16.40 -5.11
N MET A 525 17.47 -17.28 -5.21
CA MET A 525 16.63 -17.66 -4.06
C MET A 525 17.41 -18.37 -2.95
N THR A 526 18.51 -19.02 -3.33
CA THR A 526 19.50 -19.66 -2.47
C THR A 526 20.55 -18.69 -1.90
N ALA A 527 20.47 -17.39 -2.23
CA ALA A 527 21.30 -16.39 -1.57
C ALA A 527 20.98 -16.37 -0.07
N ARG A 528 22.03 -16.19 0.73
CA ARG A 528 22.03 -16.32 2.19
C ARG A 528 22.18 -14.93 2.81
N HIS A 529 21.23 -14.63 3.67
CA HIS A 529 21.23 -13.50 4.58
C HIS A 529 21.73 -13.97 5.97
N TYR A 530 21.77 -13.06 6.93
CA TYR A 530 22.17 -13.28 8.30
C TYR A 530 21.40 -14.44 8.93
N ASP A 531 22.07 -15.17 9.82
CA ASP A 531 21.55 -16.40 10.45
C ASP A 531 21.05 -17.45 9.44
N ASP A 532 21.75 -17.55 8.31
CA ASP A 532 21.51 -18.49 7.22
C ASP A 532 20.09 -18.43 6.60
N GLN A 533 19.40 -17.30 6.75
CA GLN A 533 18.10 -17.09 6.15
C GLN A 533 18.20 -17.02 4.63
N LEU A 534 17.30 -17.68 3.92
CA LEU A 534 17.30 -17.68 2.46
C LEU A 534 16.56 -16.47 1.90
N HIS A 535 17.08 -15.91 0.81
CA HIS A 535 16.42 -14.85 0.05
C HIS A 535 15.03 -15.28 -0.43
N TYR A 536 14.82 -16.58 -0.70
CA TYR A 536 13.51 -17.19 -0.96
C TYR A 536 12.40 -16.78 0.02
N ASN A 537 12.74 -16.58 1.29
CA ASN A 537 11.82 -16.18 2.34
C ASN A 537 11.79 -14.65 2.55
N LEU A 538 12.95 -14.01 2.42
CA LEU A 538 13.16 -12.60 2.78
C LEU A 538 13.00 -11.60 1.63
N HIS A 539 12.92 -12.05 0.38
CA HIS A 539 12.86 -11.20 -0.82
C HIS A 539 11.86 -10.05 -0.68
N ASN A 540 10.58 -10.38 -0.44
CA ASN A 540 9.51 -9.38 -0.28
C ASN A 540 9.67 -8.46 0.96
N LEU A 541 10.69 -8.64 1.81
CA LEU A 541 10.96 -7.84 3.00
C LEU A 541 12.21 -6.96 2.87
N TYR A 542 12.99 -7.13 1.79
CA TYR A 542 14.26 -6.42 1.61
C TYR A 542 14.07 -4.90 1.70
N SER A 543 13.08 -4.37 0.98
CA SER A 543 12.72 -2.94 0.99
C SER A 543 12.33 -2.42 2.38
N LEU A 544 11.58 -3.19 3.16
CA LEU A 544 11.20 -2.81 4.52
C LEU A 544 12.42 -2.71 5.43
N SER A 545 13.32 -3.69 5.37
CA SER A 545 14.55 -3.67 6.17
C SER A 545 15.47 -2.51 5.79
N MET A 546 15.58 -2.18 4.49
CA MET A 546 16.31 -1.00 4.01
C MET A 546 15.67 0.31 4.50
N ALA A 547 14.34 0.43 4.43
CA ALA A 547 13.62 1.61 4.92
C ALA A 547 13.81 1.83 6.43
N MET A 548 13.81 0.76 7.22
CA MET A 548 14.10 0.81 8.66
C MET A 548 15.53 1.33 8.94
N ALA A 549 16.53 0.83 8.21
CA ALA A 549 17.92 1.28 8.37
C ALA A 549 18.10 2.74 7.95
N THR A 550 17.49 3.16 6.83
CA THR A 550 17.51 4.56 6.37
C THR A 550 16.79 5.49 7.36
N ASN A 551 15.68 5.05 7.96
CA ASN A 551 14.97 5.83 8.98
C ASN A 551 15.84 6.09 10.21
N ALA A 552 16.58 5.08 10.67
CA ALA A 552 17.55 5.23 11.75
C ALA A 552 18.67 6.23 11.40
N ALA A 553 19.14 6.23 10.15
CA ALA A 553 20.13 7.18 9.65
C ALA A 553 19.59 8.62 9.61
N LEU A 554 18.42 8.85 9.00
CA LEU A 554 17.84 10.19 8.89
C LEU A 554 17.41 10.78 10.23
N THR A 555 17.04 9.94 11.20
CA THR A 555 16.70 10.41 12.56
C THR A 555 17.89 11.10 13.24
N LYS A 556 19.14 10.81 12.85
CA LYS A 556 20.34 11.50 13.35
C LYS A 556 20.41 12.97 12.95
N LEU A 557 19.62 13.40 11.96
CA LEU A 557 19.49 14.81 11.57
C LEU A 557 18.58 15.61 12.53
N ASN A 558 18.03 14.98 13.58
CA ASN A 558 17.10 15.58 14.55
C ASN A 558 15.85 16.20 13.91
N LYS A 559 15.41 15.62 12.78
CA LYS A 559 14.22 15.99 12.02
C LYS A 559 13.46 14.74 11.64
N ARG A 560 12.17 14.87 11.33
CA ARG A 560 11.37 13.73 10.85
C ARG A 560 11.98 13.15 9.59
N PRO A 561 12.24 11.83 9.55
CA PRO A 561 12.69 11.17 8.33
C PRO A 561 11.67 11.35 7.20
N PHE A 562 12.17 11.73 6.04
CA PHE A 562 11.42 11.63 4.79
C PHE A 562 12.10 10.59 3.90
N ILE A 563 11.39 9.50 3.65
CA ILE A 563 11.87 8.39 2.83
C ILE A 563 10.80 8.05 1.82
N ILE A 564 11.15 8.02 0.54
CA ILE A 564 10.29 7.53 -0.54
C ILE A 564 10.90 6.23 -1.06
N SER A 565 10.16 5.13 -1.03
CA SER A 565 10.63 3.79 -1.38
C SER A 565 9.82 3.18 -2.52
N ARG A 566 10.50 2.50 -3.45
CA ARG A 566 9.83 1.83 -4.58
C ARG A 566 9.09 0.60 -4.09
N ALA A 567 9.83 -0.41 -3.66
CA ALA A 567 9.25 -1.64 -3.14
C ALA A 567 8.73 -1.44 -1.73
N THR A 568 7.69 -2.19 -1.38
CA THR A 568 7.00 -2.08 -0.09
C THR A 568 6.50 -3.44 0.42
N ALA A 569 6.29 -3.52 1.73
CA ALA A 569 5.75 -4.69 2.42
C ALA A 569 4.74 -4.24 3.51
N PRO A 570 3.99 -5.14 4.17
CA PRO A 570 3.11 -4.74 5.27
C PRO A 570 3.89 -4.01 6.37
N GLY A 571 3.37 -2.89 6.88
CA GLY A 571 4.04 -2.05 7.89
C GLY A 571 5.06 -1.05 7.35
N HIS A 572 5.31 -1.01 6.03
CA HIS A 572 6.28 -0.10 5.42
C HIS A 572 5.96 1.39 5.65
N GLY A 573 4.67 1.73 5.71
CA GLY A 573 4.22 3.10 5.97
C GLY A 573 4.58 3.67 7.34
N HIS A 574 5.01 2.83 8.28
CA HIS A 574 5.57 3.28 9.56
C HIS A 574 6.96 3.92 9.42
N TRP A 575 7.68 3.60 8.34
CA TRP A 575 9.07 3.98 8.13
C TRP A 575 9.29 4.87 6.92
N ALA A 576 8.50 4.66 5.86
CA ALA A 576 8.68 5.30 4.57
C ALA A 576 7.36 5.43 3.78
N TYR A 577 7.42 6.25 2.76
CA TYR A 577 6.35 6.59 1.83
C TYR A 577 6.61 5.94 0.46
N HIS A 578 5.71 6.11 -0.51
CA HIS A 578 5.78 5.38 -1.78
C HIS A 578 5.41 6.25 -3.01
N TRP A 579 5.82 5.82 -4.20
CA TRP A 579 5.31 6.33 -5.48
C TRP A 579 5.06 5.15 -6.44
N ASN A 580 4.12 5.29 -7.37
CA ASN A 580 3.68 4.20 -8.25
C ASN A 580 4.70 3.71 -9.31
N GLY A 581 5.99 3.97 -9.12
CA GLY A 581 7.07 3.52 -9.99
C GLY A 581 7.02 4.13 -11.39
N ASP A 582 7.62 3.42 -12.33
CA ASP A 582 7.92 3.84 -13.69
C ASP A 582 6.66 3.84 -14.57
N ILE A 583 5.66 4.64 -14.22
CA ILE A 583 4.41 4.74 -14.98
C ILE A 583 4.62 5.36 -16.37
N LEU A 584 3.85 4.95 -17.37
CA LEU A 584 3.96 5.50 -18.73
C LEU A 584 3.23 6.85 -18.85
N SER A 585 3.72 7.70 -19.75
CA SER A 585 3.13 8.99 -20.14
C SER A 585 1.91 8.81 -21.05
N ASP A 586 0.86 8.17 -20.53
CA ASP A 586 -0.39 7.92 -21.24
C ASP A 586 -1.63 8.06 -20.34
N TRP A 587 -2.79 8.32 -20.96
CA TRP A 587 -4.07 8.51 -20.25
C TRP A 587 -4.53 7.28 -19.45
N SER A 588 -4.21 6.07 -19.90
CA SER A 588 -4.53 4.85 -19.17
C SER A 588 -3.74 4.81 -17.87
N SER A 589 -2.44 5.06 -17.93
CA SER A 589 -1.54 5.08 -16.78
C SER A 589 -1.95 6.17 -15.79
N MET A 590 -2.33 7.37 -16.25
CA MET A 590 -2.92 8.41 -15.38
C MET A 590 -4.20 7.96 -14.68
N ARG A 591 -5.10 7.22 -15.36
CA ARG A 591 -6.32 6.70 -14.72
C ARG A 591 -6.04 5.66 -13.64
N TRP A 592 -5.06 4.80 -13.87
CA TRP A 592 -4.71 3.71 -12.95
C TRP A 592 -4.00 4.18 -11.68
N THR A 593 -3.55 5.44 -11.61
CA THR A 593 -2.96 5.99 -10.38
C THR A 593 -3.99 6.07 -9.25
N ILE A 594 -5.25 6.44 -9.53
CA ILE A 594 -6.30 6.59 -8.52
C ILE A 594 -6.54 5.26 -7.77
N PRO A 595 -6.91 4.14 -8.42
CA PRO A 595 -7.11 2.87 -7.74
C PRO A 595 -5.83 2.37 -7.04
N SER A 596 -4.64 2.66 -7.58
CA SER A 596 -3.38 2.31 -6.92
C SER A 596 -3.20 3.07 -5.60
N ILE A 597 -3.32 4.39 -5.62
CA ILE A 597 -3.20 5.29 -4.47
C ILE A 597 -4.23 4.96 -3.38
N LEU A 598 -5.46 4.62 -3.76
CA LEU A 598 -6.49 4.17 -2.83
C LEU A 598 -6.11 2.85 -2.14
N ASN A 599 -5.52 1.91 -2.87
CA ASN A 599 -5.01 0.66 -2.28
C ASN A 599 -3.86 0.95 -1.28
N PHE A 600 -2.93 1.85 -1.62
CA PHE A 600 -1.83 2.20 -0.72
C PHE A 600 -2.27 2.91 0.57
N ASN A 601 -3.37 3.68 0.52
CA ASN A 601 -4.01 4.19 1.73
C ASN A 601 -4.53 3.04 2.62
N MET A 602 -5.16 2.02 2.03
CA MET A 602 -5.57 0.83 2.79
C MET A 602 -4.37 0.05 3.35
N PHE A 603 -3.24 0.02 2.63
CA PHE A 603 -2.01 -0.65 3.07
C PHE A 603 -1.27 0.05 4.20
N GLY A 604 -1.74 1.24 4.63
CA GLY A 604 -1.07 2.02 5.65
C GLY A 604 0.06 2.88 5.12
N ILE A 605 0.08 3.20 3.83
CA ILE A 605 1.07 4.08 3.18
C ILE A 605 0.32 5.27 2.57
N PRO A 606 -0.28 6.15 3.40
CA PRO A 606 -1.16 7.20 2.93
C PRO A 606 -0.45 8.30 2.16
N MET A 607 0.87 8.49 2.36
CA MET A 607 1.68 9.38 1.53
C MET A 607 2.16 8.61 0.29
N VAL A 608 1.45 8.81 -0.80
CA VAL A 608 1.64 8.12 -2.06
C VAL A 608 1.23 9.01 -3.23
N GLY A 609 1.91 8.85 -4.34
CA GLY A 609 1.63 9.57 -5.57
C GLY A 609 2.16 8.82 -6.78
N ALA A 610 2.06 9.46 -7.93
CA ALA A 610 2.64 8.99 -9.16
C ALA A 610 3.41 10.13 -9.83
N ASP A 611 4.33 9.79 -10.72
CA ASP A 611 5.10 10.79 -11.46
C ASP A 611 4.16 11.61 -12.38
N ILE A 612 3.92 12.85 -11.98
CA ILE A 612 2.98 13.74 -12.67
C ILE A 612 3.46 13.94 -14.10
N CYS A 613 2.55 13.75 -15.05
CA CYS A 613 2.76 13.73 -16.51
C CYS A 613 3.31 12.40 -17.09
N GLY A 614 3.66 11.44 -16.23
CA GLY A 614 4.19 10.12 -16.58
C GLY A 614 5.73 10.09 -16.57
N PHE A 615 6.31 8.93 -16.31
CA PHE A 615 7.76 8.74 -16.34
C PHE A 615 8.23 8.27 -17.73
N GLY A 616 7.70 7.13 -18.20
CA GLY A 616 8.14 6.49 -19.43
C GLY A 616 7.49 7.08 -20.69
N GLY A 617 8.33 7.57 -21.61
CA GLY A 617 7.90 8.12 -22.90
C GLY A 617 7.47 9.59 -22.84
N ASN A 618 7.25 10.19 -24.02
CA ASN A 618 6.93 11.62 -24.10
C ASN A 618 5.47 11.90 -23.70
N THR A 619 5.28 12.78 -22.73
CA THR A 619 3.96 13.34 -22.43
C THR A 619 3.49 14.29 -23.54
N VAL A 620 2.21 14.68 -23.47
CA VAL A 620 1.61 15.71 -24.34
C VAL A 620 0.96 16.78 -23.49
N GLU A 621 0.83 17.99 -24.06
CA GLU A 621 0.32 19.18 -23.36
C GLU A 621 -1.00 18.91 -22.61
N GLU A 622 -2.02 18.38 -23.29
CA GLU A 622 -3.33 18.10 -22.68
C GLU A 622 -3.24 17.09 -21.53
N LEU A 623 -2.47 16.01 -21.72
CA LEU A 623 -2.28 14.98 -20.70
C LEU A 623 -1.62 15.59 -19.47
N CYS A 624 -0.56 16.38 -19.66
CA CYS A 624 0.17 16.97 -18.55
C CYS A 624 -0.65 18.04 -17.82
N ILE A 625 -1.50 18.83 -18.52
CA ILE A 625 -2.51 19.71 -17.90
C ILE A 625 -3.41 18.90 -16.95
N ARG A 626 -4.01 17.81 -17.43
CA ARG A 626 -4.91 16.97 -16.61
C ARG A 626 -4.18 16.25 -15.48
N TRP A 627 -2.93 15.89 -15.70
CA TRP A 627 -2.14 15.22 -14.68
C TRP A 627 -1.71 16.18 -13.57
N TYR A 628 -1.44 17.46 -13.85
CA TYR A 628 -1.25 18.46 -12.79
C TYR A 628 -2.54 18.71 -12.01
N GLN A 629 -3.68 18.79 -12.71
CA GLN A 629 -4.99 18.90 -12.09
C GLN A 629 -5.26 17.74 -11.12
N LEU A 630 -5.06 16.49 -11.54
CA LEU A 630 -5.20 15.32 -10.66
C LEU A 630 -4.08 15.23 -9.59
N GLY A 631 -2.83 15.39 -10.01
CA GLY A 631 -1.64 15.14 -9.21
C GLY A 631 -1.43 16.14 -8.09
N ALA A 632 -1.97 17.36 -8.21
CA ALA A 632 -2.07 18.31 -7.09
C ALA A 632 -2.87 17.74 -5.90
N PHE A 633 -3.71 16.72 -6.12
CA PHE A 633 -4.50 16.05 -5.09
C PHE A 633 -3.97 14.66 -4.69
N TYR A 634 -2.82 14.23 -5.20
CA TYR A 634 -2.10 13.11 -4.58
C TYR A 634 -1.56 13.54 -3.22
N SER A 635 -1.37 12.63 -2.27
CA SER A 635 -0.76 13.02 -1.00
C SER A 635 0.73 13.30 -1.14
N PHE A 636 1.41 12.64 -2.09
CA PHE A 636 2.75 12.97 -2.57
C PHE A 636 2.69 13.51 -4.01
N ALA A 637 3.14 14.75 -4.23
CA ALA A 637 3.01 15.45 -5.52
C ALA A 637 4.39 15.75 -6.14
N ARG A 638 4.86 14.86 -7.02
CA ARG A 638 6.15 14.98 -7.72
C ARG A 638 5.96 14.88 -9.23
N ASN A 639 6.57 15.79 -9.98
CA ASN A 639 6.84 15.59 -11.41
C ASN A 639 8.23 14.97 -11.54
N HIS A 640 8.31 13.84 -12.23
CA HIS A 640 9.53 13.09 -12.50
C HIS A 640 9.42 12.47 -13.89
N ASN A 641 10.55 12.25 -14.54
CA ASN A 641 10.61 12.00 -15.98
C ASN A 641 11.79 11.09 -16.33
N ASP A 642 11.69 10.36 -17.43
CA ASP A 642 12.76 9.51 -17.95
C ASP A 642 13.88 10.31 -18.65
N ILE A 643 15.07 9.71 -18.75
CA ILE A 643 16.26 10.28 -19.39
C ILE A 643 16.08 10.48 -20.90
N HIS A 644 15.26 9.67 -21.57
CA HIS A 644 15.04 9.74 -23.02
C HIS A 644 13.81 10.57 -23.40
N ALA A 645 13.02 11.02 -22.43
CA ALA A 645 11.83 11.82 -22.65
C ALA A 645 12.15 13.33 -22.77
N ILE A 646 11.27 14.04 -23.49
CA ILE A 646 11.29 15.51 -23.56
C ILE A 646 11.15 16.12 -22.16
N ASP A 647 11.66 17.35 -21.97
CA ASP A 647 11.44 18.11 -20.74
C ASP A 647 9.93 18.29 -20.48
N GLN A 648 9.50 18.07 -19.23
CA GLN A 648 8.09 18.12 -18.83
C GLN A 648 7.83 18.82 -17.49
N ASP A 649 8.80 19.55 -16.96
CA ASP A 649 8.51 20.58 -15.98
C ASP A 649 7.53 21.61 -16.58
N PRO A 650 6.69 22.30 -15.78
CA PRO A 650 5.59 23.09 -16.32
C PRO A 650 6.01 24.09 -17.39
N ALA A 651 7.16 24.74 -17.20
CA ALA A 651 7.67 25.77 -18.09
C ALA A 651 8.15 25.22 -19.44
N ALA A 652 8.58 23.97 -19.52
CA ALA A 652 9.04 23.35 -20.76
C ALA A 652 7.91 23.05 -21.75
N LEU A 653 6.69 22.82 -21.27
CA LEU A 653 5.53 22.44 -22.10
C LEU A 653 4.62 23.62 -22.49
N GLY A 654 4.93 24.83 -22.02
CA GLY A 654 4.26 26.06 -22.45
C GLY A 654 3.22 26.64 -21.49
N GLU A 655 2.64 27.77 -21.87
CA GLU A 655 1.83 28.64 -21.00
C GLU A 655 0.54 27.97 -20.47
N SER A 656 -0.08 27.09 -21.25
CA SER A 656 -1.27 26.34 -20.84
C SER A 656 -0.98 25.39 -19.68
N VAL A 657 0.13 24.65 -19.74
CA VAL A 657 0.60 23.78 -18.67
C VAL A 657 1.02 24.61 -17.46
N ILE A 658 1.74 25.73 -17.66
CA ILE A 658 2.09 26.65 -16.56
C ILE A 658 0.83 27.11 -15.81
N LYS A 659 -0.22 27.55 -16.51
CA LYS A 659 -1.47 28.02 -15.88
C LYS A 659 -2.15 26.90 -15.09
N ALA A 660 -2.30 25.72 -15.68
CA ALA A 660 -2.92 24.57 -15.03
C ALA A 660 -2.14 24.11 -13.80
N ALA A 661 -0.81 23.97 -13.92
CA ALA A 661 0.08 23.58 -12.83
C ALA A 661 0.04 24.62 -11.71
N ARG A 662 0.19 25.92 -12.02
CA ARG A 662 0.16 27.00 -11.04
C ARG A 662 -1.16 27.03 -10.28
N SER A 663 -2.29 27.01 -10.99
CA SER A 663 -3.63 27.06 -10.39
C SER A 663 -3.89 25.85 -9.47
N SER A 664 -3.62 24.63 -9.98
CA SER A 664 -3.84 23.39 -9.23
C SER A 664 -2.94 23.29 -8.00
N LEU A 665 -1.66 23.65 -8.14
CA LEU A 665 -0.71 23.64 -7.02
C LEU A 665 -1.03 24.75 -6.01
N GLN A 666 -1.40 25.96 -6.42
CA GLN A 666 -1.84 26.99 -5.46
C GLN A 666 -3.04 26.51 -4.62
N TYR A 667 -3.96 25.76 -5.22
CA TYR A 667 -5.06 25.17 -4.46
C TYR A 667 -4.60 24.08 -3.50
N ARG A 668 -3.69 23.19 -3.94
CA ARG A 668 -3.03 22.23 -3.04
C ARG A 668 -2.44 22.94 -1.83
N TYR A 669 -1.62 23.97 -2.06
CA TYR A 669 -0.96 24.73 -0.99
C TYR A 669 -1.99 25.32 -0.04
N ARG A 670 -3.07 25.93 -0.56
CA ARG A 670 -4.16 26.45 0.28
C ARG A 670 -4.76 25.40 1.24
N PHE A 671 -4.82 24.13 0.84
CA PHE A 671 -5.40 23.03 1.62
C PHE A 671 -4.39 22.22 2.44
N LEU A 672 -3.09 22.58 2.45
CA LEU A 672 -2.09 21.78 3.17
C LEU A 672 -2.33 21.68 4.67
N ALA A 673 -2.88 22.70 5.32
CA ALA A 673 -3.25 22.62 6.74
C ALA A 673 -4.29 21.51 7.01
N HIS A 674 -5.28 21.38 6.12
CA HIS A 674 -6.25 20.29 6.18
C HIS A 674 -5.60 18.94 5.88
N LEU A 675 -4.83 18.82 4.79
CA LEU A 675 -4.14 17.58 4.41
C LEU A 675 -3.21 17.10 5.54
N TYR A 676 -2.45 18.01 6.15
CA TYR A 676 -1.57 17.72 7.27
C TYR A 676 -2.35 17.26 8.52
N THR A 677 -3.53 17.84 8.76
CA THR A 677 -4.42 17.37 9.82
C THR A 677 -4.97 15.96 9.55
N LEU A 678 -5.27 15.62 8.30
CA LEU A 678 -5.65 14.25 7.92
C LEU A 678 -4.50 13.26 8.20
N PHE A 679 -3.27 13.64 7.86
CA PHE A 679 -2.10 12.85 8.20
C PHE A 679 -1.92 12.66 9.70
N TYR A 680 -2.17 13.69 10.51
CA TYR A 680 -2.14 13.56 11.97
C TYR A 680 -3.17 12.54 12.47
N HIS A 681 -4.42 12.61 11.98
CA HIS A 681 -5.46 11.66 12.36
C HIS A 681 -5.07 10.22 12.04
N VAL A 682 -4.51 9.99 10.85
CA VAL A 682 -4.06 8.67 10.41
C VAL A 682 -2.80 8.21 11.15
N HIS A 683 -1.85 9.10 11.43
CA HIS A 683 -0.69 8.81 12.26
C HIS A 683 -1.09 8.37 13.68
N LYS A 684 -2.14 8.97 14.24
CA LYS A 684 -2.64 8.64 15.57
C LYS A 684 -3.51 7.41 15.66
N ASN A 685 -4.40 7.23 14.69
CA ASN A 685 -5.50 6.27 14.83
C ASN A 685 -5.51 5.21 13.71
N GLY A 686 -4.67 5.36 12.70
CA GLY A 686 -4.79 4.66 11.43
C GLY A 686 -5.97 5.18 10.61
N GLY A 687 -6.24 4.52 9.50
CA GLY A 687 -7.24 4.94 8.52
C GLY A 687 -6.60 5.43 7.22
N THR A 688 -7.31 6.31 6.52
CA THR A 688 -6.97 6.72 5.15
C THR A 688 -6.93 8.24 5.00
N VAL A 689 -5.95 8.77 4.27
CA VAL A 689 -5.92 10.20 3.90
C VAL A 689 -6.72 10.40 2.61
N LEU A 690 -6.40 9.62 1.58
CA LEU A 690 -7.21 9.49 0.36
C LEU A 690 -8.07 8.23 0.50
N ARG A 691 -9.39 8.35 0.30
CA ARG A 691 -10.32 7.23 0.48
C ARG A 691 -11.35 7.10 -0.63
N PRO A 692 -11.77 5.86 -0.96
CA PRO A 692 -12.86 5.64 -1.90
C PRO A 692 -14.17 6.14 -1.28
N MET A 693 -15.10 6.58 -2.12
CA MET A 693 -16.33 7.22 -1.63
C MET A 693 -17.17 6.30 -0.74
N PHE A 694 -17.19 4.98 -0.99
CA PHE A 694 -17.99 4.05 -0.19
C PHE A 694 -17.55 3.94 1.28
N PHE A 695 -16.36 4.43 1.65
CA PHE A 695 -15.95 4.50 3.06
C PHE A 695 -16.83 5.49 3.83
N GLU A 696 -17.26 6.57 3.18
CA GLU A 696 -18.15 7.59 3.75
C GLU A 696 -19.62 7.35 3.43
N PHE A 697 -19.89 6.65 2.33
CA PHE A 697 -21.24 6.39 1.82
C PHE A 697 -21.51 4.88 1.64
N PRO A 698 -21.34 4.04 2.69
CA PRO A 698 -21.43 2.58 2.55
C PRO A 698 -22.84 2.09 2.20
N HIS A 699 -23.88 2.91 2.38
CA HIS A 699 -25.25 2.58 1.99
C HIS A 699 -25.58 2.88 0.53
N ASP A 700 -24.67 3.53 -0.20
CA ASP A 700 -24.84 3.84 -1.62
C ASP A 700 -23.97 2.90 -2.47
N GLU A 701 -24.56 1.81 -2.93
CA GLU A 701 -23.86 0.76 -3.69
C GLU A 701 -23.26 1.26 -5.01
N HIS A 702 -23.71 2.41 -5.55
CA HIS A 702 -23.07 3.01 -6.73
C HIS A 702 -21.62 3.40 -6.46
N THR A 703 -21.31 3.76 -5.21
CA THR A 703 -19.96 4.19 -4.82
C THR A 703 -18.95 3.04 -4.74
N TYR A 704 -19.40 1.78 -4.78
CA TYR A 704 -18.55 0.60 -4.60
C TYR A 704 -17.65 0.32 -5.82
N GLU A 705 -18.08 0.79 -7.00
CA GLU A 705 -17.38 0.60 -8.28
C GLU A 705 -16.67 1.87 -8.77
N ILE A 706 -16.83 3.01 -8.07
CA ILE A 706 -16.25 4.27 -8.51
C ILE A 706 -14.77 4.31 -8.13
N GLU A 707 -13.92 4.32 -9.16
CA GLU A 707 -12.46 4.45 -9.06
C GLU A 707 -11.92 5.67 -9.84
N THR A 708 -12.81 6.53 -10.33
CA THR A 708 -12.48 7.75 -11.08
C THR A 708 -12.60 9.01 -10.22
N GLN A 709 -13.00 8.88 -8.96
CA GLN A 709 -13.13 9.96 -7.98
C GLN A 709 -12.72 9.44 -6.61
N PHE A 710 -12.25 10.34 -5.74
CA PHE A 710 -11.85 9.98 -4.38
C PHE A 710 -12.08 11.14 -3.42
N MET A 711 -12.01 10.85 -2.12
CA MET A 711 -12.12 11.84 -1.06
C MET A 711 -10.77 12.09 -0.40
N TRP A 712 -10.49 13.34 -0.01
CA TRP A 712 -9.55 13.67 1.06
C TRP A 712 -10.31 13.69 2.38
N GLY A 713 -9.98 12.73 3.24
CA GLY A 713 -10.73 12.46 4.46
C GLY A 713 -12.20 12.21 4.16
N ASP A 714 -13.07 12.77 5.00
CA ASP A 714 -14.53 12.67 4.89
C ASP A 714 -15.18 13.88 4.19
N SER A 715 -14.38 14.88 3.80
CA SER A 715 -14.85 16.25 3.63
C SER A 715 -14.61 16.87 2.24
N VAL A 716 -13.61 16.42 1.48
CA VAL A 716 -13.30 17.01 0.16
C VAL A 716 -13.34 15.93 -0.91
N LEU A 717 -14.23 16.07 -1.91
CA LEU A 717 -14.35 15.19 -3.07
C LEU A 717 -13.53 15.75 -4.24
N ILE A 718 -12.78 14.88 -4.92
CA ILE A 718 -11.99 15.20 -6.10
C ILE A 718 -12.45 14.29 -7.26
N ALA A 719 -12.92 14.90 -8.36
CA ALA A 719 -13.45 14.21 -9.53
C ALA A 719 -12.77 14.65 -10.85
N PRO A 720 -11.50 14.26 -11.08
CA PRO A 720 -10.69 14.81 -12.17
C PRO A 720 -11.15 14.33 -13.55
N ILE A 721 -10.77 15.08 -14.59
CA ILE A 721 -10.91 14.64 -15.99
C ILE A 721 -9.80 13.65 -16.35
N LEU A 722 -10.21 12.53 -16.94
CA LEU A 722 -9.38 11.32 -17.06
C LEU A 722 -9.27 10.77 -18.48
N TYR A 723 -9.86 11.44 -19.47
CA TYR A 723 -9.85 11.03 -20.87
C TYR A 723 -9.56 12.24 -21.78
N PRO A 724 -8.93 12.02 -22.93
CA PRO A 724 -8.59 13.09 -23.87
C PRO A 724 -9.83 13.72 -24.50
N ASN A 725 -9.70 14.99 -24.88
CA ASN A 725 -10.68 15.81 -25.58
C ASN A 725 -12.04 15.94 -24.86
N GLN A 726 -12.06 15.81 -23.52
CA GLN A 726 -13.26 16.01 -22.73
C GLN A 726 -13.44 17.50 -22.39
N THR A 727 -14.55 18.08 -22.86
CA THR A 727 -15.02 19.43 -22.49
C THR A 727 -16.13 19.42 -21.45
N GLN A 728 -16.62 18.22 -21.10
CA GLN A 728 -17.61 17.97 -20.06
C GLN A 728 -17.21 16.75 -19.25
N HIS A 729 -17.47 16.79 -17.95
CA HIS A 729 -17.16 15.72 -17.03
C HIS A 729 -18.41 15.29 -16.23
N LYS A 730 -18.64 13.97 -16.14
CA LYS A 730 -19.74 13.40 -15.36
C LYS A 730 -19.23 13.05 -13.97
N ILE A 731 -19.83 13.67 -12.95
CA ILE A 731 -19.40 13.56 -11.57
C ILE A 731 -20.51 12.91 -10.76
N TYR A 732 -20.21 11.84 -10.03
CA TYR A 732 -21.15 11.29 -9.07
C TYR A 732 -21.06 12.08 -7.76
N LEU A 733 -22.16 12.71 -7.35
CA LEU A 733 -22.29 13.31 -6.03
C LEU A 733 -23.17 12.41 -5.17
N PRO A 734 -22.65 11.81 -4.08
CA PRO A 734 -23.47 11.11 -3.10
C PRO A 734 -24.54 12.03 -2.48
N LYS A 735 -25.58 11.45 -1.88
CA LYS A 735 -26.65 12.23 -1.24
C LYS A 735 -26.10 13.19 -0.18
N GLY A 736 -26.50 14.46 -0.26
CA GLY A 736 -26.10 15.51 0.67
C GLY A 736 -25.81 16.84 -0.04
N THR A 737 -25.45 17.83 0.77
CA THR A 737 -25.00 19.15 0.31
C THR A 737 -23.53 19.10 -0.11
N TRP A 738 -23.20 19.69 -1.27
CA TRP A 738 -21.84 19.82 -1.78
C TRP A 738 -21.59 21.24 -2.29
N TYR A 739 -20.41 21.78 -2.04
CA TYR A 739 -20.02 23.12 -2.48
C TYR A 739 -18.77 23.02 -3.34
N ASN A 740 -18.79 23.60 -4.54
CA ASN A 740 -17.53 23.97 -5.20
C ASN A 740 -17.33 25.49 -5.11
N ARG A 741 -16.36 26.04 -5.84
CA ARG A 741 -16.03 27.47 -5.80
C ARG A 741 -17.15 28.40 -6.29
N LYS A 742 -18.10 27.87 -7.06
CA LYS A 742 -19.08 28.67 -7.82
C LYS A 742 -20.53 28.38 -7.41
N VAL A 743 -20.82 27.15 -7.03
CA VAL A 743 -22.18 26.62 -6.92
C VAL A 743 -22.31 25.68 -5.72
N SER A 744 -23.47 25.73 -5.08
CA SER A 744 -23.93 24.74 -4.11
C SER A 744 -24.85 23.71 -4.78
N PHE A 745 -24.67 22.44 -4.45
CA PHE A 745 -25.40 21.32 -5.00
C PHE A 745 -26.11 20.55 -3.89
N GLU A 746 -27.41 20.34 -4.07
CA GLU A 746 -28.20 19.41 -3.27
C GLU A 746 -28.36 18.09 -4.04
N SER A 747 -27.52 17.11 -3.70
CA SER A 747 -27.55 15.81 -4.38
C SER A 747 -28.46 14.81 -3.68
N GLN A 748 -29.17 14.00 -4.46
CA GLN A 748 -29.91 12.82 -3.99
C GLN A 748 -29.14 11.51 -4.24
N GLY A 749 -27.86 11.57 -4.61
CA GLY A 749 -27.08 10.41 -5.07
C GLY A 749 -27.19 10.23 -6.58
N GLN A 750 -26.56 11.12 -7.34
CA GLN A 750 -26.75 11.22 -8.79
C GLN A 750 -25.51 11.72 -9.52
N TYR A 751 -25.47 11.47 -10.83
CA TYR A 751 -24.48 12.08 -11.71
C TYR A 751 -24.90 13.50 -12.10
N ILE A 752 -23.96 14.44 -11.99
CA ILE A 752 -24.06 15.78 -12.57
C ILE A 752 -23.09 15.90 -13.74
N THR A 753 -23.39 16.80 -14.67
CA THR A 753 -22.48 17.15 -15.77
C THR A 753 -21.93 18.54 -15.53
N MET A 754 -20.62 18.68 -15.58
CA MET A 754 -19.95 19.97 -15.46
C MET A 754 -19.17 20.29 -16.73
N ASN A 755 -19.20 21.56 -17.11
CA ASN A 755 -18.35 22.06 -18.18
C ASN A 755 -16.94 22.27 -17.65
N ASP A 756 -15.96 21.92 -18.48
CA ASP A 756 -14.56 22.01 -18.14
C ASP A 756 -13.97 23.40 -18.44
N SER A 757 -12.96 23.77 -17.65
CA SER A 757 -12.01 24.83 -17.96
C SER A 757 -10.61 24.36 -17.60
N TYR A 758 -9.65 24.47 -18.52
CA TYR A 758 -8.26 24.02 -18.32
C TYR A 758 -7.54 24.69 -17.14
N ASP A 759 -8.04 25.83 -16.67
CA ASP A 759 -7.45 26.66 -15.60
C ASP A 759 -8.23 26.62 -14.27
N ASP A 760 -9.33 25.85 -14.20
CA ASP A 760 -10.14 25.74 -12.99
C ASP A 760 -10.17 24.32 -12.41
N ILE A 761 -10.56 24.25 -11.15
CA ILE A 761 -10.63 23.05 -10.30
C ILE A 761 -12.06 22.84 -9.81
N ASP A 762 -13.03 23.21 -10.64
CA ASP A 762 -14.46 23.14 -10.33
C ASP A 762 -14.95 21.71 -10.01
N TYR A 763 -14.10 20.71 -10.30
CA TYR A 763 -14.27 19.30 -9.95
C TYR A 763 -13.91 18.95 -8.49
N VAL A 764 -13.53 19.94 -7.68
CA VAL A 764 -13.29 19.78 -6.25
C VAL A 764 -14.48 20.31 -5.46
N PHE A 765 -15.02 19.47 -4.58
CA PHE A 765 -16.20 19.80 -3.77
C PHE A 765 -15.90 19.64 -2.29
N VAL A 766 -16.28 20.63 -1.50
CA VAL A 766 -16.35 20.53 -0.04
C VAL A 766 -17.75 20.02 0.33
N ARG A 767 -17.80 18.96 1.13
CA ARG A 767 -19.04 18.40 1.65
C ARG A 767 -19.66 19.34 2.68
N GLY A 768 -20.98 19.53 2.63
CA GLY A 768 -21.72 20.17 3.72
C GLY A 768 -21.61 19.33 4.99
N GLY A 769 -21.45 19.97 6.15
CA GLY A 769 -21.09 19.30 7.39
C GLY A 769 -19.61 19.42 7.77
N SER A 770 -18.79 20.11 6.98
CA SER A 770 -17.34 20.13 7.14
C SER A 770 -16.77 21.53 7.39
N ILE A 771 -15.75 21.62 8.26
CA ILE A 771 -14.95 22.83 8.51
C ILE A 771 -13.51 22.55 8.10
N ILE A 772 -13.01 23.28 7.11
CA ILE A 772 -11.69 23.06 6.53
C ILE A 772 -10.76 24.22 6.90
N PRO A 773 -9.66 23.97 7.64
CA PRO A 773 -8.62 24.97 7.81
C PRO A 773 -7.79 25.07 6.53
N THR A 774 -7.60 26.30 6.07
CA THR A 774 -6.79 26.66 4.91
C THR A 774 -5.83 27.79 5.26
N GLN A 775 -4.84 28.03 4.43
CA GLN A 775 -3.93 29.18 4.53
C GLN A 775 -3.74 29.83 3.17
N GLU A 776 -3.24 31.07 3.15
CA GLU A 776 -2.83 31.70 1.91
C GLU A 776 -1.65 30.93 1.28
N PRO A 777 -1.75 30.49 0.01
CA PRO A 777 -0.65 29.77 -0.64
C PRO A 777 0.56 30.69 -0.86
N HIS A 778 1.76 30.11 -0.91
CA HIS A 778 3.01 30.81 -1.18
C HIS A 778 3.94 29.92 -2.02
N ASP A 779 5.09 30.46 -2.43
CA ASP A 779 6.12 29.76 -3.23
C ASP A 779 6.60 28.41 -2.66
N ASN A 780 6.54 28.23 -1.34
CA ASN A 780 6.86 26.97 -0.66
C ASN A 780 6.22 26.94 0.72
N THR A 781 6.25 25.78 1.37
CA THR A 781 5.60 25.59 2.68
C THR A 781 6.28 26.38 3.80
N GLU A 782 7.59 26.65 3.73
CA GLU A 782 8.29 27.38 4.79
C GLU A 782 7.80 28.83 4.88
N LEU A 783 7.63 29.50 3.73
CA LEU A 783 7.03 30.83 3.66
C LEU A 783 5.53 30.78 4.00
N MET A 784 4.84 29.73 3.57
CA MET A 784 3.42 29.52 3.84
C MET A 784 3.11 29.31 5.33
N LYS A 785 3.98 28.64 6.11
CA LYS A 785 3.78 28.40 7.55
C LYS A 785 3.54 29.67 8.33
N THR A 786 4.11 30.80 7.89
CA THR A 786 3.95 32.11 8.55
C THR A 786 2.62 32.79 8.28
N LYS A 787 1.83 32.28 7.33
CA LYS A 787 0.55 32.86 6.92
C LYS A 787 -0.56 32.50 7.89
N ASP A 788 -1.47 33.44 8.08
CA ASP A 788 -2.67 33.24 8.88
C ASP A 788 -3.63 32.23 8.23
N PHE A 789 -4.47 31.63 9.07
CA PHE A 789 -5.47 30.66 8.67
C PHE A 789 -6.77 31.32 8.18
N LEU A 790 -7.45 30.64 7.28
CA LEU A 790 -8.83 30.86 6.86
C LEU A 790 -9.62 29.59 7.11
N LEU A 791 -10.79 29.70 7.75
CA LEU A 791 -11.72 28.58 7.91
C LEU A 791 -12.79 28.61 6.82
N ILE A 792 -12.96 27.50 6.10
CA ILE A 792 -14.13 27.27 5.25
C ILE A 792 -15.13 26.46 6.08
N VAL A 793 -16.25 27.06 6.45
CA VAL A 793 -17.35 26.42 7.19
C VAL A 793 -18.45 26.06 6.19
N ALA A 794 -18.44 24.82 5.70
CA ALA A 794 -19.43 24.31 4.77
C ALA A 794 -20.63 23.75 5.53
N LEU A 795 -21.71 24.52 5.68
CA LEU A 795 -22.90 24.07 6.41
C LEU A 795 -23.61 22.96 5.63
N ASP A 796 -24.16 21.97 6.31
CA ASP A 796 -25.14 21.08 5.69
C ASP A 796 -26.50 21.82 5.59
N ASN A 797 -27.11 21.87 4.41
CA ASN A 797 -28.32 22.69 4.21
C ASN A 797 -29.54 22.15 4.98
N GLN A 798 -29.54 20.88 5.40
CA GLN A 798 -30.65 20.27 6.14
C GLN A 798 -30.53 20.47 7.66
N THR A 799 -29.31 20.39 8.18
CA THR A 799 -29.02 20.41 9.62
C THR A 799 -28.38 21.71 10.09
N SER A 800 -27.88 22.53 9.18
CA SER A 800 -27.04 23.72 9.47
C SER A 800 -25.86 23.40 10.38
N TYR A 801 -25.36 22.17 10.30
CA TYR A 801 -24.22 21.67 11.06
C TYR A 801 -22.95 21.70 10.23
N ALA A 802 -21.80 21.94 10.87
CA ALA A 802 -20.49 21.60 10.32
C ALA A 802 -19.48 21.29 11.43
N LYS A 803 -18.47 20.47 11.15
CA LYS A 803 -17.36 20.20 12.08
C LYS A 803 -16.02 20.04 11.39
N GLY A 804 -14.95 20.24 12.13
CA GLY A 804 -13.60 20.01 11.64
C GLY A 804 -12.56 20.08 12.74
N SER A 805 -11.31 20.00 12.34
CA SER A 805 -10.17 20.08 13.26
C SER A 805 -8.95 20.69 12.58
N LEU A 806 -8.01 21.19 13.38
CA LEU A 806 -6.70 21.63 12.92
C LEU A 806 -5.63 21.06 13.85
N TYR A 807 -4.67 20.34 13.26
CA TYR A 807 -3.39 20.00 13.89
C TYR A 807 -2.30 20.95 13.38
N TRP A 808 -1.46 21.46 14.29
CA TRP A 808 -0.36 22.34 13.91
C TRP A 808 0.85 22.18 14.83
N ASP A 809 2.04 22.06 14.25
CA ASP A 809 3.31 21.95 14.97
C ASP A 809 4.43 22.67 14.17
N SER A 810 5.70 22.41 14.48
CA SER A 810 6.83 23.00 13.74
C SER A 810 6.97 22.50 12.29
N GLY A 811 6.28 21.42 11.93
CA GLY A 811 6.28 20.80 10.62
C GLY A 811 7.44 19.85 10.34
N ASP A 812 8.44 19.72 11.21
CA ASP A 812 9.66 18.93 10.90
C ASP A 812 10.32 18.30 12.15
N SER A 813 9.87 18.64 13.36
CA SER A 813 10.44 18.11 14.61
C SER A 813 10.12 16.64 14.82
N LEU A 814 11.07 15.89 15.37
CA LEU A 814 10.85 14.50 15.78
C LEU A 814 9.77 14.42 16.87
N ASN A 815 8.85 13.47 16.70
CA ASN A 815 7.84 13.05 17.67
C ASN A 815 7.17 14.20 18.45
N PRO A 816 6.51 15.16 17.76
CA PRO A 816 5.84 16.29 18.43
C PRO A 816 4.79 15.81 19.41
N ASP A 817 4.12 14.71 19.07
CA ASP A 817 3.03 14.21 19.89
C ASP A 817 3.50 13.56 21.18
N GLU A 818 4.70 12.98 21.19
CA GLU A 818 5.31 12.42 22.40
C GLU A 818 5.85 13.54 23.30
N THR A 819 6.38 14.60 22.68
CA THR A 819 6.92 15.77 23.39
C THR A 819 5.86 16.81 23.77
N GLY A 820 4.64 16.69 23.24
CA GLY A 820 3.55 17.64 23.43
C GLY A 820 3.72 18.95 22.65
N HIS A 821 4.69 19.07 21.74
CA HIS A 821 5.01 20.30 21.00
C HIS A 821 4.14 20.48 19.74
N TYR A 822 2.83 20.48 19.92
CA TYR A 822 1.83 20.72 18.87
C TYR A 822 0.64 21.50 19.44
N ASN A 823 -0.23 21.99 18.57
CA ASN A 823 -1.55 22.52 18.90
C ASN A 823 -2.61 21.67 18.20
N PHE A 824 -3.74 21.46 18.86
CA PHE A 824 -4.88 20.77 18.28
C PHE A 824 -6.19 21.48 18.61
N TYR A 825 -7.01 21.68 17.59
CA TYR A 825 -8.28 22.40 17.67
C TYR A 825 -9.43 21.54 17.15
N ASN A 826 -10.58 21.69 17.80
CA ASN A 826 -11.87 21.27 17.24
C ASN A 826 -12.66 22.51 16.83
N PHE A 827 -13.38 22.37 15.73
CA PHE A 827 -14.32 23.36 15.22
C PHE A 827 -15.70 22.72 15.13
N ASP A 828 -16.72 23.42 15.62
CA ASP A 828 -18.13 23.00 15.52
C ASP A 828 -19.00 24.19 15.17
N ALA A 829 -19.82 24.06 14.12
CA ALA A 829 -20.85 25.03 13.75
C ALA A 829 -22.23 24.40 13.96
N VAL A 830 -23.00 24.94 14.91
CA VAL A 830 -24.37 24.48 15.24
C VAL A 830 -25.22 25.70 15.52
N ASN A 831 -26.48 25.71 15.06
CA ASN A 831 -27.45 26.78 15.35
C ASN A 831 -26.88 28.19 15.10
N ASN A 832 -26.28 28.38 13.93
CA ASN A 832 -25.64 29.63 13.52
C ASN A 832 -24.51 30.14 14.45
N THR A 833 -23.86 29.21 15.16
CA THR A 833 -22.75 29.51 16.07
C THR A 833 -21.56 28.63 15.71
N LEU A 834 -20.45 29.24 15.32
CA LEU A 834 -19.15 28.58 15.16
C LEU A 834 -18.39 28.65 16.48
N THR A 835 -18.06 27.49 17.03
CA THR A 835 -17.19 27.33 18.19
C THR A 835 -15.81 26.87 17.72
N ILE A 836 -14.77 27.57 18.17
CA ILE A 836 -13.37 27.21 17.96
C ILE A 836 -12.78 26.91 19.33
N GLN A 837 -12.33 25.66 19.54
CA GLN A 837 -11.84 25.22 20.85
C GLN A 837 -10.52 24.48 20.74
N SER A 838 -9.48 24.99 21.41
CA SER A 838 -8.23 24.25 21.57
C SER A 838 -8.43 23.06 22.51
N GLN A 839 -8.00 21.87 22.07
CA GLN A 839 -7.89 20.70 22.92
C GLN A 839 -6.49 20.59 23.53
N TRP A 840 -5.48 21.07 22.81
CA TRP A 840 -4.08 21.06 23.23
C TRP A 840 -3.33 22.28 22.69
N LEU A 841 -2.49 22.90 23.52
CA LEU A 841 -1.68 24.08 23.20
C LEU A 841 -0.25 23.90 23.72
N GLY A 842 0.63 23.33 22.91
CA GLY A 842 2.03 23.09 23.26
C GLY A 842 3.03 23.61 22.22
N TYR A 843 2.57 24.24 21.13
CA TYR A 843 3.42 24.84 20.11
C TYR A 843 3.19 26.35 20.00
N GLN A 844 4.24 27.13 20.28
CA GLN A 844 4.20 28.59 20.17
C GLN A 844 4.08 29.03 18.70
N THR A 845 3.12 29.91 18.42
CA THR A 845 2.81 30.38 17.07
C THR A 845 2.25 31.80 17.12
N THR A 846 2.46 32.59 16.07
CA THR A 846 1.97 33.98 15.94
C THR A 846 0.76 34.09 15.02
N GLN A 847 0.36 32.98 14.41
CA GLN A 847 -0.69 32.90 13.41
C GLN A 847 -2.04 33.15 14.06
N ASN A 848 -2.96 33.64 13.26
CA ASN A 848 -4.34 33.92 13.60
C ASN A 848 -5.27 33.18 12.64
N ILE A 849 -6.54 33.07 13.01
CA ILE A 849 -7.61 32.90 12.04
C ILE A 849 -8.04 34.31 11.63
N ASN A 850 -7.81 34.67 10.37
CA ASN A 850 -8.14 36.00 9.85
C ASN A 850 -9.45 36.02 9.07
N PHE A 851 -9.86 34.90 8.49
CA PHE A 851 -11.08 34.84 7.70
C PHE A 851 -11.90 33.60 8.05
N ILE A 852 -13.20 33.77 8.10
CA ILE A 852 -14.18 32.69 8.23
C ILE A 852 -15.14 32.82 7.06
N ASN A 853 -15.11 31.85 6.16
CA ASN A 853 -16.01 31.75 5.01
C ASN A 853 -17.09 30.72 5.33
N ILE A 854 -18.31 31.19 5.60
CA ILE A 854 -19.45 30.35 5.92
C ILE A 854 -20.28 30.17 4.65
N LEU A 855 -20.32 28.93 4.14
CA LEU A 855 -21.07 28.54 2.95
C LEU A 855 -22.48 28.07 3.35
N GLY A 856 -23.49 28.38 2.54
CA GLY A 856 -24.86 27.92 2.78
C GLY A 856 -25.64 28.77 3.78
N VAL A 857 -25.25 30.04 3.99
CA VAL A 857 -26.04 30.98 4.79
C VAL A 857 -27.19 31.49 3.91
N PRO A 858 -28.46 31.26 4.25
CA PRO A 858 -29.57 31.44 3.30
C PRO A 858 -29.92 32.92 3.03
N LYS A 859 -29.55 33.83 3.95
CA LYS A 859 -29.81 35.27 3.87
C LYS A 859 -28.71 36.02 4.61
N LEU A 860 -28.61 37.33 4.34
CA LEU A 860 -27.73 38.20 5.10
C LEU A 860 -28.10 38.21 6.60
N PRO A 861 -27.17 37.92 7.52
CA PRO A 861 -27.43 38.04 8.96
C PRO A 861 -27.67 39.49 9.40
N ILE A 862 -28.53 39.69 10.40
CA ILE A 862 -28.88 41.02 10.94
C ILE A 862 -27.87 41.55 11.96
N SER A 863 -27.14 40.66 12.64
CA SER A 863 -26.09 41.02 13.60
C SER A 863 -25.14 39.86 13.88
N PHE A 864 -24.01 40.17 14.51
CA PHE A 864 -22.98 39.19 14.88
C PHE A 864 -22.59 39.34 16.36
N LYS A 865 -22.23 38.22 16.99
CA LYS A 865 -21.60 38.22 18.31
C LYS A 865 -20.29 37.45 18.28
N LEU A 866 -19.31 37.96 19.03
CA LEU A 866 -18.08 37.24 19.34
C LEU A 866 -17.99 37.09 20.86
N ASN A 867 -17.95 35.86 21.36
CA ASN A 867 -17.93 35.51 22.78
C ASN A 867 -19.06 36.19 23.58
N GLY A 868 -20.28 36.18 23.03
CA GLY A 868 -21.47 36.79 23.66
C GLY A 868 -21.53 38.31 23.59
N HIS A 869 -20.46 38.99 23.16
CA HIS A 869 -20.46 40.44 22.97
C HIS A 869 -20.98 40.80 21.58
N VAL A 870 -22.08 41.56 21.55
CA VAL A 870 -22.61 42.13 20.29
C VAL A 870 -21.53 43.02 19.71
N SER A 871 -21.07 42.65 18.52
CA SER A 871 -19.99 43.37 17.86
C SER A 871 -20.57 44.59 17.16
N ASP A 872 -19.95 45.75 17.36
CA ASP A 872 -20.23 46.94 16.55
C ASP A 872 -19.95 46.59 15.07
N PRO A 873 -20.85 46.89 14.12
CA PRO A 873 -20.62 46.67 12.69
C PRO A 873 -19.34 47.33 12.15
N ARG A 874 -18.72 48.26 12.91
CA ARG A 874 -17.43 48.88 12.62
C ARG A 874 -16.21 48.03 13.04
N ILE A 875 -16.41 46.99 13.85
CA ILE A 875 -15.35 46.12 14.41
C ILE A 875 -15.22 44.81 13.62
N ILE A 876 -16.33 44.20 13.18
CA ILE A 876 -16.30 42.99 12.33
C ILE A 876 -16.63 43.39 10.90
N ARG A 877 -15.62 43.37 10.02
CA ARG A 877 -15.83 43.54 8.58
C ARG A 877 -16.33 42.23 8.01
N PHE A 878 -17.40 42.28 7.22
CA PHE A 878 -17.93 41.11 6.55
C PHE A 878 -18.39 41.46 5.13
N ASN A 879 -18.49 40.44 4.30
CA ASN A 879 -19.09 40.50 2.97
C ASN A 879 -20.04 39.32 2.80
N TYR A 880 -21.23 39.56 2.26
CA TYR A 880 -22.19 38.51 1.93
C TYR A 880 -22.46 38.53 0.43
N ASP A 881 -22.28 37.40 -0.23
CA ASP A 881 -22.59 37.21 -1.64
C ASP A 881 -23.92 36.46 -1.77
N GLU A 882 -24.96 37.19 -2.20
CA GLU A 882 -26.31 36.65 -2.42
C GLU A 882 -26.38 35.62 -3.56
N GLN A 883 -25.42 35.63 -4.50
CA GLN A 883 -25.42 34.68 -5.62
C GLN A 883 -24.90 33.31 -5.18
N THR A 884 -23.92 33.30 -4.28
CA THR A 884 -23.24 32.08 -3.83
C THR A 884 -23.65 31.64 -2.42
N ASN A 885 -24.42 32.47 -1.70
CA ASN A 885 -24.81 32.27 -0.29
C ASN A 885 -23.58 32.08 0.63
N ILE A 886 -22.56 32.90 0.40
CA ILE A 886 -21.30 32.87 1.15
C ILE A 886 -21.20 34.13 2.01
N LEU A 887 -21.02 33.92 3.31
CA LEU A 887 -20.68 34.95 4.28
C LEU A 887 -19.18 34.88 4.58
N THR A 888 -18.43 35.90 4.20
CA THR A 888 -17.02 36.06 4.54
C THR A 888 -16.88 37.05 5.68
N VAL A 889 -16.28 36.61 6.78
CA VAL A 889 -16.06 37.42 7.98
C VAL A 889 -14.56 37.63 8.18
N GLU A 890 -14.13 38.89 8.23
CA GLU A 890 -12.77 39.27 8.63
C GLU A 890 -12.69 39.25 10.16
N THR A 891 -11.67 38.59 10.66
CA THR A 891 -11.40 38.39 12.08
C THR A 891 -9.90 38.57 12.33
N LYS A 892 -9.48 38.40 13.59
CA LYS A 892 -8.07 38.33 13.96
C LYS A 892 -7.98 37.53 15.25
N LEU A 893 -8.34 36.26 15.18
CA LEU A 893 -8.43 35.38 16.34
C LEU A 893 -7.09 34.66 16.54
N PRO A 894 -6.31 34.96 17.59
CA PRO A 894 -5.07 34.26 17.85
C PRO A 894 -5.29 32.76 18.05
N ILE A 895 -4.41 31.94 17.47
CA ILE A 895 -4.36 30.49 17.70
C ILE A 895 -3.23 30.11 18.67
N TYR A 896 -2.82 31.04 19.54
CA TYR A 896 -1.94 30.79 20.67
C TYR A 896 -1.97 31.99 21.62
N ASN A 897 -1.85 31.74 22.94
CA ASN A 897 -1.81 32.82 23.94
C ASN A 897 -0.37 33.28 24.16
N GLN A 898 -0.05 34.49 23.73
CA GLN A 898 1.30 35.07 23.86
C GLN A 898 1.63 35.52 25.30
N ASP A 899 0.63 35.93 26.07
CA ASP A 899 0.79 36.64 27.35
C ASP A 899 0.49 35.80 28.61
N SER A 900 0.10 34.53 28.49
CA SER A 900 -0.30 33.72 29.63
C SER A 900 0.76 32.68 30.01
N SER A 901 1.21 32.73 31.28
CA SER A 901 1.94 31.63 31.91
C SER A 901 1.05 30.40 32.18
N SER A 902 -0.28 30.57 32.04
CA SER A 902 -1.29 29.51 32.03
C SER A 902 -1.52 29.00 30.60
N HIS A 903 -1.63 27.68 30.43
CA HIS A 903 -2.07 27.03 29.18
C HIS A 903 -3.60 27.20 29.00
N ASP A 904 -4.13 28.42 29.21
CA ASP A 904 -5.56 28.66 29.16
C ASP A 904 -6.11 28.29 27.79
N ARG A 905 -7.18 27.52 27.77
CA ARG A 905 -7.76 27.01 26.52
C ARG A 905 -8.27 28.18 25.68
N ILE A 906 -7.92 28.17 24.41
CA ILE A 906 -8.53 29.05 23.42
C ILE A 906 -9.97 28.58 23.19
N HIS A 907 -10.90 29.51 23.35
CA HIS A 907 -12.31 29.30 23.12
C HIS A 907 -12.91 30.56 22.49
N TYR A 908 -13.36 30.44 21.24
CA TYR A 908 -14.12 31.48 20.55
C TYR A 908 -15.50 30.95 20.19
N GLN A 909 -16.52 31.80 20.34
CA GLN A 909 -17.86 31.59 19.83
C GLN A 909 -18.23 32.75 18.92
N PHE A 910 -18.41 32.45 17.64
CA PHE A 910 -18.87 33.39 16.64
C PHE A 910 -20.31 33.07 16.24
N GLU A 911 -21.25 33.95 16.59
CA GLU A 911 -22.67 33.79 16.27
C GLU A 911 -23.06 34.73 15.12
N TRP A 912 -23.77 34.21 14.11
CA TRP A 912 -24.44 35.02 13.08
C TRP A 912 -25.96 34.95 13.26
N ILE A 913 -26.57 36.09 13.56
CA ILE A 913 -27.99 36.16 13.94
C ILE A 913 -28.84 36.38 12.69
N MET A 914 -29.78 35.49 12.46
CA MET A 914 -30.75 35.55 11.35
C MET A 914 -32.05 36.23 11.81
N GLU A 915 -32.85 36.73 10.87
CA GLU A 915 -34.21 37.26 11.13
C GLU A 915 -35.20 36.23 11.68
#